data_AF-A0A2E9MV86-F1
#
_entry.id   AF-A0A2E9MV86-F1
#
_cell.length_a   1.000
_cell.length_b   1.000
_cell.length_c   1.000
_cell.angle_alpha   90.00
_cell.angle_beta   90.00
_cell.angle_gamma   90.00
#
_symmetry.space_group_name_H-M   'P 1'
#
loop_
_entity.id
_entity.type
_entity.pdbx_description
1 polymer ?
#
loop_
_entity_poly.entity_id
_entity_poly.type
_entity_poly.pdbx_seq_one_letter_code
_entity_poly.pdbx_strand_id
1 'polypeptide(L)'
;MEEFIEEESEGEGEVQDVELANLGARLKNLYTEYKDARRDIEDEWLMDLRQYNGQYDPDVIARLDAQGARSKVFVGLTRTKVMAAYSRIVDLMFQASDTYFGIKPTPRPTIDPLRAMEMRQQATQEVAEASGLMSADGMSDLVAQRMEELEPMFLDAEKEIAGEAAKEMTVDILDQLIEANADQKIKSAIMESCIFGSGAIKSGTVSIDRSQSYSRIMDEQGNSGYALAMIEKVTPDIESVSIFDLYPDPYCTNLKDCDGLFRRHILTKRQLRDLKDLPGFDSDSIEHIIKTQRKGDHTEETHERTRREISGINDQGESRRYEVLEYWGCIDGQDLVDHGVELGEDVDITQQFDSNVWLLSGRVIKIQLNPVMGYKIPYQIFPYERSPHQFWGTGVPKMMRDSQSTMNAATRIYLDNMALSSGPMLEVNADLLAAGEDPTDIHPWRVFLREGGDGAMPAVRFFQPIANANGLTSIIDIFRRFADETTSLPSYTHGEQTKSLNKTATGISMLMGAANVALKSTIKNLDDFLVRPMIESLFHFNMQYGTNEKAKGDLKVVARGSTALIQKEVQSQRLLQFMSLLGSPEDQMLVNRPQLLKQIAESMDIDPEAFMKSEEEINAEIQQAQQQQQMLLAASQGDQPPNLDAGMGGVNAVM
;
A
#
# COMPACT_ATOMS: atom_id res chain seq x y z
N MET A 1 -49.04 56.22 -8.58
CA MET A 1 -48.50 55.24 -9.55
C MET A 1 -47.01 55.26 -9.34
N GLU A 2 -46.56 54.47 -8.36
CA GLU A 2 -45.17 54.09 -8.19
C GLU A 2 -44.98 52.87 -9.08
N GLU A 3 -44.20 53.02 -10.16
CA GLU A 3 -43.76 51.91 -11.00
C GLU A 3 -42.55 51.26 -10.31
N PHE A 4 -42.69 49.96 -10.05
CA PHE A 4 -41.65 49.07 -9.57
C PHE A 4 -40.52 48.99 -10.60
N ILE A 5 -39.29 49.14 -10.13
CA ILE A 5 -38.07 48.80 -10.87
C ILE A 5 -37.79 47.32 -10.55
N GLU A 6 -38.23 46.44 -11.43
CA GLU A 6 -37.79 45.04 -11.54
C GLU A 6 -37.37 44.86 -13.00
N GLU A 7 -36.10 45.10 -13.32
CA GLU A 7 -35.47 44.72 -14.61
C GLU A 7 -33.97 45.07 -14.53
N GLU A 8 -33.20 44.29 -13.76
CA GLU A 8 -31.72 44.28 -13.90
C GLU A 8 -31.08 42.96 -13.41
N SER A 9 -31.79 42.12 -12.63
CA SER A 9 -31.24 40.85 -12.12
C SER A 9 -31.37 39.64 -13.05
N GLU A 10 -32.22 39.66 -14.09
CA GLU A 10 -32.39 38.51 -14.98
C GLU A 10 -31.29 38.39 -16.05
N GLY A 11 -30.64 39.49 -16.42
CA GLY A 11 -29.60 39.52 -17.46
C GLY A 11 -28.23 39.01 -16.99
N GLU A 12 -27.86 39.22 -15.73
CA GLU A 12 -26.59 38.72 -15.18
C GLU A 12 -26.59 37.20 -14.98
N GLY A 13 -27.76 36.61 -14.65
CA GLY A 13 -27.92 35.17 -14.51
C GLY A 13 -27.81 34.39 -15.83
N GLU A 14 -28.35 34.92 -16.93
CA GLU A 14 -28.22 34.27 -18.25
C GLU A 14 -26.79 34.28 -18.79
N VAL A 15 -26.00 35.33 -18.52
CA VAL A 15 -24.60 35.41 -18.95
C VAL A 15 -23.72 34.44 -18.14
N GLN A 16 -23.91 34.38 -16.83
CA GLN A 16 -23.23 33.38 -15.98
C GLN A 16 -23.56 31.96 -16.43
N ASP A 17 -24.83 31.62 -16.68
CA ASP A 17 -25.23 30.27 -17.14
C ASP A 17 -24.57 29.85 -18.46
N VAL A 18 -24.31 30.80 -19.38
CA VAL A 18 -23.64 30.52 -20.66
C VAL A 18 -22.14 30.27 -20.47
N GLU A 19 -21.47 31.03 -19.60
CA GLU A 19 -20.05 30.86 -19.28
C GLU A 19 -19.80 29.57 -18.47
N LEU A 20 -20.68 29.25 -17.52
CA LEU A 20 -20.73 27.98 -16.80
C LEU A 20 -20.84 26.78 -17.75
N ALA A 21 -21.66 26.91 -18.80
CA ALA A 21 -21.81 25.88 -19.82
C ALA A 21 -20.57 25.74 -20.72
N ASN A 22 -19.84 26.83 -20.99
CA ASN A 22 -18.64 26.83 -21.82
C ASN A 22 -17.47 26.09 -21.16
N LEU A 23 -17.22 26.34 -19.86
CA LEU A 23 -16.18 25.62 -19.12
C LEU A 23 -16.51 24.12 -19.03
N GLY A 24 -17.77 23.79 -18.69
CA GLY A 24 -18.25 22.42 -18.61
C GLY A 24 -18.11 21.66 -19.95
N ALA A 25 -18.39 22.32 -21.08
CA ALA A 25 -18.20 21.74 -22.40
C ALA A 25 -16.72 21.50 -22.75
N ARG A 26 -15.84 22.45 -22.42
CA ARG A 26 -14.38 22.32 -22.63
C ARG A 26 -13.82 21.13 -21.86
N LEU A 27 -14.13 21.03 -20.57
CA LEU A 27 -13.65 19.93 -19.71
C LEU A 27 -14.23 18.58 -20.14
N LYS A 28 -15.47 18.54 -20.62
CA LYS A 28 -16.07 17.31 -21.17
C LYS A 28 -15.37 16.83 -22.44
N ASN A 29 -14.97 17.75 -23.32
CA ASN A 29 -14.19 17.41 -24.51
C ASN A 29 -12.80 16.87 -24.13
N LEU A 30 -12.14 17.52 -23.16
CA LEU A 30 -10.84 17.06 -22.63
C LEU A 30 -10.94 15.67 -22.01
N TYR A 31 -11.99 15.42 -21.22
CA TYR A 31 -12.27 14.10 -20.66
C TYR A 31 -12.43 13.03 -21.74
N THR A 32 -13.09 13.36 -22.86
CA THR A 32 -13.29 12.43 -23.97
C THR A 32 -11.95 12.06 -24.63
N GLU A 33 -11.06 13.04 -24.81
CA GLU A 33 -9.70 12.79 -25.31
C GLU A 33 -8.90 11.86 -24.39
N TYR A 34 -8.93 12.11 -23.08
CA TYR A 34 -8.20 11.30 -22.10
C TYR A 34 -8.76 9.87 -22.04
N LYS A 35 -10.09 9.74 -22.14
CA LYS A 35 -10.78 8.45 -22.21
C LYS A 35 -10.37 7.65 -23.45
N ASP A 36 -10.35 8.28 -24.63
CA ASP A 36 -10.00 7.61 -25.87
C ASP A 36 -8.55 7.12 -25.88
N ALA A 37 -7.62 7.93 -25.36
CA ALA A 37 -6.21 7.56 -25.27
C ALA A 37 -5.93 6.41 -24.28
N ARG A 38 -6.76 6.26 -23.24
CA ARG A 38 -6.61 5.21 -22.22
C ARG A 38 -7.13 3.84 -22.67
N ARG A 39 -7.96 3.78 -23.72
CA ARG A 39 -8.71 2.59 -24.12
C ARG A 39 -7.84 1.35 -24.33
N ASP A 40 -6.69 1.50 -24.98
CA ASP A 40 -5.78 0.37 -25.24
C ASP A 40 -5.21 -0.21 -23.93
N ILE A 41 -4.92 0.65 -22.96
CA ILE A 41 -4.41 0.25 -21.64
C ILE A 41 -5.52 -0.40 -20.80
N GLU A 42 -6.76 0.08 -20.90
CA GLU A 42 -7.90 -0.55 -20.24
C GLU A 42 -8.11 -2.00 -20.71
N ASP A 43 -8.02 -2.24 -22.02
CA ASP A 43 -8.14 -3.58 -22.58
C ASP A 43 -7.04 -4.51 -22.04
N GLU A 44 -5.82 -4.01 -21.84
CA GLU A 44 -4.74 -4.76 -21.19
C GLU A 44 -5.07 -5.12 -19.73
N TRP A 45 -5.62 -4.19 -18.96
CA TRP A 45 -6.03 -4.44 -17.56
C TRP A 45 -7.16 -5.46 -17.46
N LEU A 46 -8.10 -5.45 -18.40
CA LEU A 46 -9.18 -6.45 -18.46
C LEU A 46 -8.63 -7.85 -18.76
N MET A 47 -7.62 -7.97 -19.63
CA MET A 47 -6.92 -9.23 -19.87
C MET A 47 -6.22 -9.73 -18.59
N ASP A 48 -5.55 -8.83 -17.87
CA ASP A 48 -4.89 -9.16 -16.59
C ASP A 48 -5.91 -9.64 -15.53
N LEU A 49 -7.07 -8.99 -15.45
CA LEU A 49 -8.15 -9.39 -14.54
C LEU A 49 -8.73 -10.76 -14.88
N ARG A 50 -8.92 -11.08 -16.17
CA ARG A 50 -9.38 -12.40 -16.61
C ARG A 50 -8.36 -13.47 -16.25
N GLN A 51 -7.08 -13.21 -16.53
CA GLN A 51 -5.99 -14.13 -16.21
C GLN A 51 -5.89 -14.38 -14.69
N TYR A 52 -6.04 -13.33 -13.88
CA TYR A 52 -6.09 -13.43 -12.41
C TYR A 52 -7.27 -14.30 -11.93
N ASN A 53 -8.45 -14.16 -12.55
CA ASN A 53 -9.64 -14.96 -12.22
C ASN A 53 -9.64 -16.36 -12.86
N GLY A 54 -8.60 -16.72 -13.62
CA GLY A 54 -8.50 -18.02 -14.28
C GLY A 54 -9.46 -18.19 -15.47
N GLN A 55 -9.87 -17.08 -16.07
CA GLN A 55 -10.74 -17.04 -17.24
C GLN A 55 -9.92 -16.78 -18.50
N TYR A 56 -10.33 -17.37 -19.62
CA TYR A 56 -9.74 -17.11 -20.93
C TYR A 56 -10.38 -15.88 -21.57
N ASP A 57 -9.65 -15.22 -22.46
CA ASP A 57 -10.24 -14.19 -23.30
C ASP A 57 -11.36 -14.76 -24.19
N PRO A 58 -12.42 -13.97 -24.48
CA PRO A 58 -13.53 -14.39 -25.32
C PRO A 58 -13.09 -14.98 -26.66
N ASP A 59 -12.06 -14.40 -27.29
CA ASP A 59 -11.52 -14.88 -28.57
C ASP A 59 -10.83 -16.24 -28.46
N VAL A 60 -10.24 -16.54 -27.29
CA VAL A 60 -9.64 -17.83 -27.01
C VAL A 60 -10.74 -18.86 -26.74
N ILE A 61 -11.80 -18.49 -26.01
CA ILE A 61 -12.96 -19.35 -25.77
C ILE A 61 -13.65 -19.71 -27.08
N ALA A 62 -13.92 -18.72 -27.94
CA ALA A 62 -14.54 -18.93 -29.26
C ALA A 62 -13.71 -19.88 -30.13
N ARG A 63 -12.37 -19.75 -30.12
CA ARG A 63 -11.47 -20.67 -30.83
C ARG A 63 -11.51 -22.09 -30.24
N LEU A 64 -11.61 -22.23 -28.93
CA LEU A 64 -11.72 -23.54 -28.29
C LEU A 64 -13.07 -24.21 -28.59
N ASP A 65 -14.15 -23.44 -28.57
CA ASP A 65 -15.49 -23.90 -28.91
C ASP A 65 -15.59 -24.35 -30.37
N ALA A 66 -14.96 -23.60 -31.28
CA ALA A 66 -14.87 -23.98 -32.69
C ALA A 66 -14.08 -25.28 -32.93
N GLN A 67 -13.13 -25.62 -32.05
CA GLN A 67 -12.31 -26.83 -32.14
C GLN A 67 -12.95 -28.07 -31.48
N GLY A 68 -14.15 -27.95 -30.90
CA GLY A 68 -14.92 -29.08 -30.36
C GLY A 68 -14.44 -29.58 -29.00
N ALA A 69 -14.60 -30.89 -28.73
CA ALA A 69 -14.46 -31.58 -27.43
C ALA A 69 -13.02 -31.65 -26.86
N ARG A 70 -12.26 -30.56 -26.91
CA ARG A 70 -10.93 -30.43 -26.32
C ARG A 70 -11.00 -29.93 -24.88
N SER A 71 -9.96 -30.22 -24.11
CA SER A 71 -9.83 -29.73 -22.74
C SER A 71 -9.85 -28.19 -22.68
N LYS A 72 -10.68 -27.65 -21.78
CA LYS A 72 -10.79 -26.21 -21.49
C LYS A 72 -10.11 -25.81 -20.18
N VAL A 73 -9.26 -26.67 -19.62
CA VAL A 73 -8.62 -26.44 -18.31
C VAL A 73 -7.79 -25.16 -18.32
N PHE A 74 -7.88 -24.38 -17.24
CA PHE A 74 -7.03 -23.23 -16.93
C PHE A 74 -6.22 -23.55 -15.66
N VAL A 75 -4.89 -23.45 -15.74
CA VAL A 75 -4.00 -23.66 -14.59
C VAL A 75 -3.80 -22.32 -13.89
N GLY A 76 -4.40 -22.10 -12.72
CA GLY A 76 -4.41 -20.80 -12.03
C GLY A 76 -3.11 -20.34 -11.36
N LEU A 77 -1.94 -20.45 -12.02
CA LEU A 77 -0.65 -20.04 -11.44
C LEU A 77 -0.58 -18.52 -11.17
N THR A 78 -1.16 -17.71 -12.07
CA THR A 78 -1.18 -16.24 -11.91
C THR A 78 -1.79 -15.79 -10.60
N ARG A 79 -2.94 -16.35 -10.20
CA ARG A 79 -3.58 -15.99 -8.92
C ARG A 79 -2.68 -16.27 -7.73
N THR A 80 -2.02 -17.44 -7.73
CA THR A 80 -1.09 -17.81 -6.67
C THR A 80 0.05 -16.81 -6.57
N LYS A 81 0.64 -16.38 -7.70
CA LYS A 81 1.76 -15.42 -7.78
C LYS A 81 1.38 -13.97 -7.46
N VAL A 82 0.15 -13.56 -7.78
CA VAL A 82 -0.34 -12.22 -7.38
C VAL A 82 -0.56 -12.17 -5.86
N MET A 83 -1.26 -13.14 -5.27
CA MET A 83 -1.50 -13.16 -3.82
C MET A 83 -0.21 -13.29 -3.02
N ALA A 84 0.68 -14.14 -3.51
CA ALA A 84 2.07 -14.24 -3.17
C ALA A 84 2.83 -12.90 -3.06
N ALA A 85 2.77 -12.07 -4.11
CA ALA A 85 3.41 -10.77 -4.16
C ALA A 85 2.76 -9.82 -3.15
N TYR A 86 1.43 -9.79 -3.15
CA TYR A 86 0.62 -8.97 -2.25
C TYR A 86 0.91 -9.25 -0.77
N SER A 87 0.82 -10.52 -0.34
CA SER A 87 1.10 -10.91 1.04
C SER A 87 2.51 -10.52 1.48
N ARG A 88 3.51 -10.69 0.61
CA ARG A 88 4.89 -10.28 0.93
C ARG A 88 5.04 -8.77 1.05
N ILE A 89 4.45 -7.99 0.16
CA ILE A 89 4.50 -6.52 0.26
C ILE A 89 3.83 -6.06 1.55
N VAL A 90 2.67 -6.64 1.88
CA VAL A 90 1.94 -6.30 3.11
C VAL A 90 2.74 -6.68 4.36
N ASP A 91 3.28 -7.91 4.42
CA ASP A 91 4.08 -8.37 5.56
C ASP A 91 5.36 -7.54 5.75
N LEU A 92 5.96 -7.09 4.65
CA LEU A 92 7.18 -6.27 4.69
C LEU A 92 6.89 -4.81 5.08
N MET A 93 5.77 -4.24 4.65
CA MET A 93 5.43 -2.85 4.96
C MET A 93 4.77 -2.66 6.33
N PHE A 94 3.87 -3.57 6.73
CA PHE A 94 3.03 -3.43 7.92
C PHE A 94 3.53 -4.33 9.05
N GLN A 95 4.79 -4.16 9.45
CA GLN A 95 5.36 -4.88 10.59
C GLN A 95 4.83 -4.31 11.91
N ALA A 96 4.50 -5.20 12.86
CA ALA A 96 3.82 -4.81 14.10
C ALA A 96 4.65 -3.89 15.02
N SER A 97 5.97 -3.91 14.91
CA SER A 97 6.87 -3.15 15.80
C SER A 97 7.31 -1.80 15.25
N ASP A 98 7.07 -1.48 13.97
CA ASP A 98 7.65 -0.29 13.32
C ASP A 98 6.65 0.43 12.40
N THR A 99 6.86 1.73 12.27
CA THR A 99 6.04 2.59 11.41
C THR A 99 6.67 2.70 10.02
N TYR A 100 5.87 2.64 8.96
CA TYR A 100 6.37 2.66 7.58
C TYR A 100 6.89 4.05 7.14
N PHE A 101 6.65 5.09 7.94
CA PHE A 101 7.16 6.44 7.73
C PHE A 101 7.85 6.96 8.99
N GLY A 102 8.63 8.01 8.86
CA GLY A 102 9.14 8.76 10.00
C GLY A 102 9.42 10.20 9.63
N ILE A 103 9.21 11.09 10.59
CA ILE A 103 9.51 12.51 10.45
C ILE A 103 10.84 12.77 11.12
N LYS A 104 11.73 13.49 10.44
CA LYS A 104 13.03 13.88 10.98
C LYS A 104 13.22 15.39 10.80
N PRO A 105 13.91 16.06 11.72
CA PRO A 105 14.33 17.43 11.49
C PRO A 105 15.25 17.49 10.26
N THR A 106 15.24 18.63 9.58
CA THR A 106 16.19 18.88 8.48
C THR A 106 17.64 18.84 9.02
N PRO A 107 18.64 18.49 8.20
CA PRO A 107 20.04 18.41 8.67
C PRO A 107 20.60 19.72 9.26
N ARG A 108 19.97 20.84 8.90
CA ARG A 108 20.18 22.16 9.49
C ARG A 108 18.79 22.75 9.78
N PRO A 109 18.22 22.48 10.96
CA PRO A 109 16.89 22.98 11.29
C PRO A 109 16.91 24.49 11.35
N THR A 110 16.05 25.14 10.58
CA THR A 110 15.75 26.56 10.79
C THR A 110 14.52 26.65 11.68
N ILE A 111 14.72 27.02 12.94
CA ILE A 111 13.61 27.33 13.83
C ILE A 111 12.94 28.62 13.36
N ASP A 112 11.63 28.74 13.62
CA ASP A 112 10.90 29.98 13.42
C ASP A 112 11.71 31.18 13.99
N PRO A 113 11.92 32.25 13.21
CA PRO A 113 12.67 33.42 13.63
C PRO A 113 12.18 34.00 14.96
N LEU A 114 10.90 33.84 15.32
CA LEU A 114 10.37 34.25 16.62
C LEU A 114 10.94 33.44 17.78
N ARG A 115 10.92 32.10 17.69
CA ARG A 115 11.48 31.21 18.73
C ARG A 115 13.00 31.32 18.82
N ALA A 116 13.67 31.47 17.69
CA ALA A 116 15.12 31.72 17.66
C ALA A 116 15.47 33.07 18.30
N MET A 117 14.64 34.10 18.12
CA MET A 117 14.80 35.40 18.76
C MET A 117 14.53 35.34 20.26
N GLU A 118 13.51 34.60 20.70
CA GLU A 118 13.22 34.36 22.13
C GLU A 118 14.35 33.61 22.83
N MET A 119 14.88 32.54 22.23
CA MET A 119 16.03 31.82 22.78
C MET A 119 17.29 32.71 22.85
N ARG A 120 17.54 33.51 21.81
CA ARG A 120 18.63 34.49 21.82
C ARG A 120 18.41 35.56 22.89
N GLN A 121 17.17 36.00 23.13
CA GLN A 121 16.82 36.97 24.17
C GLN A 121 16.99 36.41 25.58
N GLN A 122 16.53 35.18 25.82
CA GLN A 122 16.68 34.49 27.10
C GLN A 122 18.16 34.26 27.40
N ALA A 123 18.94 33.81 26.42
CA ALA A 123 20.38 33.65 26.60
C ALA A 123 21.11 34.98 26.82
N THR A 124 20.71 36.07 26.13
CA THR A 124 21.30 37.39 26.41
C THR A 124 20.91 37.91 27.79
N GLN A 125 19.70 37.61 28.29
CA GLN A 125 19.29 37.92 29.67
C GLN A 125 20.06 37.08 30.69
N GLU A 126 20.22 35.78 30.46
CA GLU A 126 20.94 34.88 31.36
C GLU A 126 22.44 35.21 31.41
N VAL A 127 23.04 35.58 30.28
CA VAL A 127 24.41 36.12 30.21
C VAL A 127 24.51 37.50 30.89
N ALA A 128 23.49 38.35 30.77
CA ALA A 128 23.45 39.64 31.47
C ALA A 128 23.27 39.48 32.99
N GLU A 129 22.52 38.48 33.44
CA GLU A 129 22.32 38.16 34.86
C GLU A 129 23.54 37.46 35.46
N ALA A 130 24.15 36.51 34.76
CA ALA A 130 25.35 35.78 35.20
C ALA A 130 26.61 36.66 35.25
N SER A 131 26.66 37.75 34.47
CA SER A 131 27.83 38.64 34.42
C SER A 131 27.80 39.77 35.46
N GLY A 132 26.66 40.06 36.11
CA GLY A 132 26.59 40.92 37.31
C GLY A 132 27.15 42.35 37.20
N LEU A 133 27.38 42.92 36.02
CA LEU A 133 28.07 44.20 35.83
C LEU A 133 27.21 45.23 35.06
N MET A 134 26.94 46.38 35.71
CA MET A 134 26.14 47.51 35.20
C MET A 134 26.97 48.53 34.39
N SER A 135 27.61 48.18 33.28
CA SER A 135 28.30 49.18 32.43
C SER A 135 28.26 48.89 30.93
N ALA A 136 27.78 49.88 30.17
CA ALA A 136 27.18 49.73 28.84
C ALA A 136 28.14 49.73 27.62
N ASP A 137 29.43 50.04 27.77
CA ASP A 137 30.33 50.26 26.60
C ASP A 137 31.33 49.12 26.33
N GLY A 138 31.60 48.24 27.30
CA GLY A 138 32.43 47.03 27.12
C GLY A 138 31.61 45.74 26.89
N MET A 139 30.28 45.87 26.89
CA MET A 139 29.29 44.78 26.87
C MET A 139 29.23 44.09 25.50
N SER A 140 29.44 44.82 24.40
CA SER A 140 29.25 44.31 23.04
C SER A 140 30.22 43.19 22.68
N ASP A 141 31.52 43.39 22.90
CA ASP A 141 32.55 42.45 22.42
C ASP A 141 32.67 41.19 23.29
N LEU A 142 32.45 41.31 24.61
CA LEU A 142 32.45 40.17 25.53
C LEU A 142 31.18 39.32 25.41
N VAL A 143 30.03 39.95 25.13
CA VAL A 143 28.78 39.22 24.83
C VAL A 143 28.86 38.57 23.45
N ALA A 144 29.49 39.21 22.46
CA ALA A 144 29.70 38.62 21.13
C ALA A 144 30.61 37.38 21.20
N GLN A 145 31.72 37.43 21.93
CA GLN A 145 32.61 36.27 22.10
C GLN A 145 31.93 35.11 22.85
N ARG A 146 31.15 35.40 23.90
CA ARG A 146 30.36 34.37 24.60
C ARG A 146 29.22 33.81 23.76
N MET A 147 28.61 34.61 22.89
CA MET A 147 27.60 34.15 21.94
C MET A 147 28.21 33.23 20.87
N GLU A 148 29.43 33.51 20.42
CA GLU A 148 30.17 32.65 19.48
C GLU A 148 30.57 31.30 20.12
N GLU A 149 30.92 31.28 21.42
CA GLU A 149 31.15 30.04 22.17
C GLU A 149 29.88 29.22 22.42
N LEU A 150 28.72 29.87 22.54
CA LEU A 150 27.42 29.23 22.79
C LEU A 150 26.72 28.79 21.49
N GLU A 151 27.14 29.28 20.32
CA GLU A 151 26.59 28.92 19.01
C GLU A 151 26.47 27.41 18.76
N PRO A 152 27.48 26.55 19.05
CA PRO A 152 27.32 25.10 18.91
C PRO A 152 26.31 24.50 19.90
N MET A 153 26.19 25.06 21.11
CA MET A 153 25.19 24.60 22.09
C MET A 153 23.77 24.99 21.66
N PHE A 154 23.60 26.17 21.04
CA PHE A 154 22.32 26.54 20.41
C PHE A 154 21.98 25.61 19.27
N LEU A 155 22.92 25.31 18.36
CA LEU A 155 22.70 24.37 17.26
C LEU A 155 22.26 22.97 17.74
N ASP A 156 22.78 22.51 18.87
CA ASP A 156 22.38 21.21 19.44
C ASP A 156 21.03 21.28 20.17
N ALA A 157 20.75 22.36 20.90
CA ALA A 157 19.43 22.61 21.48
C ALA A 157 18.35 22.78 20.39
N GLU A 158 18.68 23.44 19.28
CA GLU A 158 17.80 23.60 18.13
C GLU A 158 17.45 22.25 17.49
N LYS A 159 18.42 21.33 17.39
CA LYS A 159 18.18 19.96 16.93
C LYS A 159 17.31 19.17 17.90
N GLU A 160 17.47 19.37 19.21
CA GLU A 160 16.68 18.68 20.23
C GLU A 160 15.22 19.12 20.16
N ILE A 161 14.96 20.44 20.10
CA ILE A 161 13.62 21.01 19.95
C ILE A 161 12.97 20.56 18.65
N ALA A 162 13.71 20.59 17.54
CA ALA A 162 13.20 20.10 16.26
C ALA A 162 12.96 18.56 16.30
N GLY A 163 13.73 17.84 17.10
CA GLY A 163 13.53 16.41 17.37
C GLY A 163 12.27 16.12 18.17
N GLU A 164 11.94 16.94 19.17
CA GLU A 164 10.69 16.84 19.92
C GLU A 164 9.49 17.17 19.04
N ALA A 165 9.56 18.26 18.26
CA ALA A 165 8.51 18.62 17.30
C ALA A 165 8.25 17.50 16.28
N ALA A 166 9.32 16.83 15.81
CA ALA A 166 9.20 15.69 14.89
C ALA A 166 8.46 14.50 15.53
N LYS A 167 8.67 14.24 16.82
CA LYS A 167 7.98 13.16 17.56
C LYS A 167 6.50 13.48 17.71
N GLU A 168 6.16 14.68 18.17
CA GLU A 168 4.77 15.12 18.32
C GLU A 168 4.01 15.06 17.00
N MET A 169 4.60 15.58 15.92
CA MET A 169 3.99 15.49 14.59
C MET A 169 3.80 14.04 14.11
N THR A 170 4.73 13.15 14.46
CA THR A 170 4.60 11.73 14.10
C THR A 170 3.38 11.11 14.81
N VAL A 171 3.16 11.46 16.08
CA VAL A 171 1.99 10.99 16.85
C VAL A 171 0.69 11.53 16.24
N ASP A 172 0.63 12.83 15.91
CA ASP A 172 -0.55 13.45 15.31
C ASP A 172 -0.92 12.83 13.96
N ILE A 173 0.08 12.57 13.09
CA ILE A 173 -0.17 11.91 11.80
C ILE A 173 -0.58 10.44 11.99
N LEU A 174 -0.01 9.73 12.96
CA LEU A 174 -0.41 8.34 13.25
C LEU A 174 -1.87 8.25 13.69
N ASP A 175 -2.31 9.16 14.57
CA ASP A 175 -3.70 9.22 15.01
C ASP A 175 -4.65 9.45 13.82
N GLN A 176 -4.32 10.39 12.93
CA GLN A 176 -5.09 10.67 11.71
C GLN A 176 -5.15 9.46 10.75
N LEU A 177 -4.05 8.73 10.59
CA LEU A 177 -4.02 7.54 9.74
C LEU A 177 -4.88 6.40 10.30
N ILE A 178 -4.93 6.27 11.63
CA ILE A 178 -5.77 5.29 12.32
C ILE A 178 -7.25 5.69 12.21
N GLU A 179 -7.59 6.96 12.47
CA GLU A 179 -8.95 7.50 12.30
C GLU A 179 -9.45 7.29 10.86
N ALA A 180 -8.60 7.54 9.86
CA ALA A 180 -8.93 7.38 8.44
C ALA A 180 -8.89 5.92 7.94
N ASN A 181 -8.53 4.94 8.79
CA ASN A 181 -8.35 3.53 8.42
C ASN A 181 -7.46 3.36 7.18
N ALA A 182 -6.33 4.08 7.17
CA ALA A 182 -5.40 4.15 6.04
C ALA A 182 -4.84 2.77 5.66
N ASP A 183 -4.58 1.89 6.63
CA ASP A 183 -4.01 0.56 6.40
C ASP A 183 -4.85 -0.30 5.45
N GLN A 184 -6.18 -0.31 5.64
CA GLN A 184 -7.07 -1.08 4.76
C GLN A 184 -7.12 -0.48 3.35
N LYS A 185 -7.15 0.85 3.27
CA LYS A 185 -7.16 1.59 2.00
C LYS A 185 -5.86 1.35 1.21
N ILE A 186 -4.70 1.43 1.87
CA ILE A 186 -3.40 1.13 1.28
C ILE A 186 -3.32 -0.33 0.84
N LYS A 187 -3.76 -1.29 1.66
CA LYS A 187 -3.81 -2.71 1.28
C LYS A 187 -4.66 -2.94 0.02
N SER A 188 -5.81 -2.29 -0.09
CA SER A 188 -6.66 -2.40 -1.29
C SER A 188 -5.96 -1.83 -2.54
N ALA A 189 -5.29 -0.68 -2.42
CA ALA A 189 -4.53 -0.08 -3.51
C ALA A 189 -3.31 -0.93 -3.92
N ILE A 190 -2.60 -1.55 -2.96
CA ILE A 190 -1.50 -2.48 -3.25
C ILE A 190 -2.03 -3.69 -4.01
N MET A 191 -3.19 -4.23 -3.65
CA MET A 191 -3.79 -5.34 -4.37
C MET A 191 -4.09 -4.99 -5.83
N GLU A 192 -4.64 -3.80 -6.09
CA GLU A 192 -4.80 -3.31 -7.46
C GLU A 192 -3.46 -3.16 -8.18
N SER A 193 -2.42 -2.65 -7.51
CA SER A 193 -1.08 -2.53 -8.10
C SER A 193 -0.48 -3.86 -8.51
N CYS A 194 -0.69 -4.93 -7.73
CA CYS A 194 -0.20 -6.26 -8.05
C CYS A 194 -0.93 -6.86 -9.26
N ILE A 195 -2.21 -6.52 -9.48
CA ILE A 195 -3.01 -7.04 -10.61
C ILE A 195 -2.77 -6.21 -11.87
N PHE A 196 -3.02 -4.91 -11.81
CA PHE A 196 -3.06 -4.01 -12.97
C PHE A 196 -1.75 -3.28 -13.23
N GLY A 197 -0.83 -3.30 -12.26
CA GLY A 197 0.49 -2.66 -12.35
C GLY A 197 0.59 -1.28 -11.74
N SER A 198 -0.51 -0.66 -11.31
CA SER A 198 -0.49 0.60 -10.57
C SER A 198 -1.54 0.59 -9.46
N GLY A 199 -1.35 1.37 -8.41
CA GLY A 199 -2.37 1.61 -7.39
C GLY A 199 -2.56 3.11 -7.23
N ALA A 200 -3.74 3.54 -6.81
CA ALA A 200 -4.02 4.94 -6.57
C ALA A 200 -4.67 5.16 -5.20
N ILE A 201 -4.21 6.20 -4.52
CA ILE A 201 -4.80 6.70 -3.28
C ILE A 201 -5.04 8.19 -3.46
N LYS A 202 -6.15 8.68 -2.94
CA LYS A 202 -6.41 10.09 -2.77
C LYS A 202 -6.06 10.46 -1.34
N SER A 203 -5.24 11.48 -1.14
CA SER A 203 -4.83 11.95 0.18
C SER A 203 -4.55 13.44 0.14
N GLY A 204 -4.88 14.13 1.24
CA GLY A 204 -4.71 15.57 1.37
C GLY A 204 -5.97 16.38 1.05
N THR A 205 -7.11 15.73 0.77
CA THR A 205 -8.39 16.42 0.73
C THR A 205 -8.97 16.58 2.12
N VAL A 206 -9.64 17.71 2.32
CA VAL A 206 -10.25 18.05 3.60
C VAL A 206 -11.67 17.52 3.64
N SER A 207 -11.97 16.66 4.62
CA SER A 207 -13.34 16.30 4.97
C SER A 207 -13.72 16.92 6.29
N ILE A 208 -14.97 17.40 6.38
CA ILE A 208 -15.56 17.78 7.66
C ILE A 208 -16.21 16.51 8.19
N ASP A 209 -15.55 15.86 9.15
CA ASP A 209 -16.17 14.72 9.82
C ASP A 209 -17.02 15.21 10.99
N ARG A 210 -18.25 14.69 11.05
CA ARG A 210 -19.19 14.96 12.15
C ARG A 210 -19.03 13.85 13.17
N SER A 211 -17.96 13.95 13.95
CA SER A 211 -17.70 12.96 15.00
C SER A 211 -18.72 13.11 16.13
N GLN A 212 -19.38 12.00 16.46
CA GLN A 212 -20.29 11.90 17.60
C GLN A 212 -19.45 11.55 18.83
N SER A 213 -19.12 12.56 19.63
CA SER A 213 -18.44 12.34 20.90
C SER A 213 -19.44 12.34 22.05
N TYR A 214 -19.34 11.37 22.96
CA TYR A 214 -20.07 11.41 24.22
C TYR A 214 -19.32 12.33 25.16
N SER A 215 -19.82 13.54 25.36
CA SER A 215 -19.26 14.47 26.33
C SER A 215 -20.05 14.38 27.65
N ARG A 216 -19.33 14.52 28.76
CA ARG A 216 -19.92 14.53 30.10
C ARG A 216 -20.45 15.93 30.37
N ILE A 217 -21.77 16.09 30.32
CA ILE A 217 -22.41 17.35 30.68
C ILE A 217 -22.93 17.20 32.11
N MET A 218 -22.69 18.22 32.95
CA MET A 218 -23.31 18.30 34.26
C MET A 218 -24.63 19.04 34.12
N ASP A 219 -25.74 18.39 34.46
CA ASP A 219 -27.01 19.09 34.61
C ASP A 219 -26.93 20.07 35.78
N GLU A 220 -27.76 21.12 35.78
CA GLU A 220 -27.86 22.13 36.87
C GLU A 220 -28.19 21.52 38.25
N GLN A 221 -28.53 20.22 38.33
CA GLN A 221 -28.75 19.46 39.58
C GLN A 221 -27.54 18.60 40.01
N GLY A 222 -26.38 18.73 39.37
CA GLY A 222 -25.13 18.07 39.79
C GLY A 222 -25.04 16.58 39.42
N ASN A 223 -25.98 16.06 38.63
CA ASN A 223 -25.89 14.71 38.07
C ASN A 223 -25.15 14.75 36.73
N SER A 224 -24.17 13.87 36.55
CA SER A 224 -23.43 13.76 35.30
C SER A 224 -24.10 12.79 34.34
N GLY A 225 -24.64 13.30 33.23
CA GLY A 225 -25.12 12.50 32.11
C GLY A 225 -24.11 12.51 30.96
N TYR A 226 -24.03 11.42 30.21
CA TYR A 226 -23.35 11.42 28.92
C TYR A 226 -24.35 11.86 27.85
N ALA A 227 -24.10 13.01 27.24
CA ALA A 227 -24.89 13.50 26.11
C ALA A 227 -24.08 13.35 24.83
N LEU A 228 -24.76 13.02 23.74
CA LEU A 228 -24.15 12.91 22.42
C LEU A 228 -23.97 14.32 21.86
N ALA A 229 -22.74 14.81 21.84
CA ALA A 229 -22.38 16.09 21.24
C ALA A 229 -21.76 15.83 19.87
N MET A 230 -22.37 16.39 18.82
CA MET A 230 -21.80 16.40 17.48
C MET A 230 -20.74 17.51 17.43
N ILE A 231 -19.47 17.12 17.27
CA ILE A 231 -18.36 18.05 17.08
C ILE A 231 -17.93 17.91 15.62
N GLU A 232 -17.98 19.01 14.87
CA GLU A 232 -17.44 19.07 13.51
C GLU A 232 -15.91 19.24 13.64
N LYS A 233 -15.16 18.19 13.29
CA LYS A 233 -13.68 18.20 13.26
C LYS A 233 -13.26 18.15 11.80
N VAL A 234 -12.41 19.10 11.40
CA VAL A 234 -11.78 19.07 10.09
C VAL A 234 -10.68 18.02 10.14
N THR A 235 -10.86 16.93 9.39
CA THR A 235 -9.90 15.83 9.33
C THR A 235 -9.46 15.60 7.87
N PRO A 236 -8.20 15.17 7.67
CA PRO A 236 -7.76 14.81 6.33
C PRO A 236 -8.42 13.49 5.92
N ASP A 237 -9.01 13.47 4.74
CA ASP A 237 -9.56 12.23 4.16
C ASP A 237 -8.48 11.51 3.33
N ILE A 238 -8.54 10.18 3.41
CA ILE A 238 -7.71 9.28 2.62
C ILE A 238 -8.67 8.33 1.94
N GLU A 239 -8.60 8.13 0.64
CA GLU A 239 -9.49 7.22 -0.07
C GLU A 239 -8.69 6.33 -1.02
N SER A 240 -8.97 5.02 -1.01
CA SER A 240 -8.45 4.13 -2.05
C SER A 240 -9.25 4.34 -3.32
N VAL A 241 -8.59 4.64 -4.43
CA VAL A 241 -9.25 4.91 -5.71
C VAL A 241 -8.88 3.83 -6.70
N SER A 242 -9.90 3.32 -7.42
CA SER A 242 -9.65 2.33 -8.46
C SER A 242 -9.02 2.98 -9.69
N ILE A 243 -8.04 2.33 -10.29
CA ILE A 243 -7.37 2.85 -11.49
C ILE A 243 -8.35 3.06 -12.66
N PHE A 244 -9.38 2.21 -12.76
CA PHE A 244 -10.40 2.31 -13.81
C PHE A 244 -11.18 3.63 -13.76
N ASP A 245 -11.23 4.26 -12.59
CA ASP A 245 -11.95 5.52 -12.39
C ASP A 245 -11.07 6.74 -12.66
N LEU A 246 -9.75 6.56 -12.88
CA LEU A 246 -8.78 7.64 -13.04
C LEU A 246 -8.29 7.82 -14.47
N TYR A 247 -8.44 9.04 -14.99
CA TYR A 247 -8.06 9.43 -16.34
C TYR A 247 -7.03 10.57 -16.26
N PRO A 248 -5.73 10.23 -16.20
CA PRO A 248 -4.65 11.21 -16.30
C PRO A 248 -4.50 11.71 -17.73
N ASP A 249 -3.80 12.83 -17.87
CA ASP A 249 -3.31 13.32 -19.17
C ASP A 249 -2.52 12.22 -19.91
N PRO A 250 -2.87 11.90 -21.17
CA PRO A 250 -2.20 10.86 -21.95
C PRO A 250 -0.73 11.17 -22.27
N TYR A 251 -0.31 12.44 -22.25
CA TYR A 251 1.06 12.83 -22.59
C TYR A 251 2.01 12.83 -21.38
N CYS A 252 1.48 12.70 -20.17
CA CYS A 252 2.29 12.74 -18.96
C CYS A 252 3.01 11.40 -18.70
N THR A 253 4.25 11.47 -18.21
CA THR A 253 5.01 10.27 -17.77
C THR A 253 5.14 10.18 -16.26
N ASN A 254 4.93 11.31 -15.55
CA ASN A 254 4.88 11.39 -14.11
C ASN A 254 3.72 12.31 -13.71
N LEU A 255 3.19 12.11 -12.51
CA LEU A 255 2.12 12.95 -11.98
C LEU A 255 2.50 14.45 -11.86
N LYS A 256 3.78 14.76 -11.64
CA LYS A 256 4.25 16.16 -11.52
C LYS A 256 4.19 16.94 -12.83
N ASP A 257 4.26 16.21 -13.95
CA ASP A 257 4.26 16.75 -15.31
C ASP A 257 2.85 16.67 -15.94
N CYS A 258 1.84 16.34 -15.14
CA CYS A 258 0.46 16.15 -15.58
C CYS A 258 -0.29 17.49 -15.51
N ASP A 259 -0.91 17.90 -16.61
CA ASP A 259 -1.69 19.15 -16.68
C ASP A 259 -3.06 19.02 -15.98
N GLY A 260 -3.61 17.80 -15.96
CA GLY A 260 -4.85 17.52 -15.25
C GLY A 260 -5.20 16.04 -15.14
N LEU A 261 -6.02 15.72 -14.15
CA LEU A 261 -6.49 14.37 -13.82
C LEU A 261 -8.01 14.40 -13.62
N PHE A 262 -8.73 13.54 -14.33
CA PHE A 262 -10.14 13.30 -14.05
C PHE A 262 -10.31 12.04 -13.20
N ARG A 263 -11.20 12.12 -12.21
CA ARG A 263 -11.76 10.97 -11.51
C ARG A 263 -13.24 10.86 -11.85
N ARG A 264 -13.68 9.67 -12.24
CA ARG A 264 -15.07 9.36 -12.51
C ARG A 264 -15.73 8.73 -11.28
N HIS A 265 -16.78 9.34 -10.79
CA HIS A 265 -17.59 8.85 -9.66
C HIS A 265 -18.93 8.34 -10.18
N ILE A 266 -19.27 7.10 -9.86
CA ILE A 266 -20.56 6.50 -10.20
C ILE A 266 -21.43 6.50 -8.94
N LEU A 267 -22.25 7.53 -8.79
CA LEU A 267 -23.01 7.77 -7.56
C LEU A 267 -24.45 7.29 -7.67
N THR A 268 -24.96 6.77 -6.57
CA THR A 268 -26.40 6.52 -6.42
C THR A 268 -27.15 7.81 -6.15
N LYS A 269 -28.45 7.82 -6.42
CA LYS A 269 -29.33 8.98 -6.11
C LYS A 269 -29.24 9.44 -4.64
N ARG A 270 -28.97 8.52 -3.71
CA ARG A 270 -28.79 8.85 -2.30
C ARG A 270 -27.49 9.62 -2.09
N GLN A 271 -26.38 9.09 -2.56
CA GLN A 271 -25.07 9.75 -2.45
C GLN A 271 -25.05 11.13 -3.13
N LEU A 272 -25.72 11.27 -4.28
CA LEU A 272 -25.85 12.56 -4.95
C LEU A 272 -26.65 13.58 -4.12
N ARG A 273 -27.62 13.12 -3.30
CA ARG A 273 -28.31 14.00 -2.35
C ARG A 273 -27.44 14.32 -1.15
N ASP A 274 -26.64 13.39 -0.67
CA ASP A 274 -25.71 13.65 0.43
C ASP A 274 -24.66 14.70 0.01
N LEU A 275 -24.28 14.75 -1.28
CA LEU A 275 -23.43 15.82 -1.84
C LEU A 275 -24.10 17.21 -1.82
N LYS A 276 -25.43 17.27 -1.88
CA LYS A 276 -26.19 18.53 -1.80
C LYS A 276 -25.96 19.22 -0.45
N ASP A 277 -25.83 18.43 0.62
CA ASP A 277 -25.72 18.94 1.99
C ASP A 277 -24.29 19.41 2.33
N LEU A 278 -23.32 19.21 1.42
CA LEU A 278 -21.92 19.61 1.62
C LEU A 278 -21.66 21.05 1.17
N PRO A 279 -20.79 21.79 1.89
CA PRO A 279 -20.45 23.16 1.52
C PRO A 279 -19.69 23.22 0.18
N GLY A 280 -20.05 24.21 -0.65
CA GLY A 280 -19.44 24.49 -1.94
C GLY A 280 -20.04 23.73 -3.14
N PHE A 281 -21.10 22.95 -2.94
CA PHE A 281 -21.85 22.33 -4.04
C PHE A 281 -23.10 23.15 -4.36
N ASP A 282 -23.36 23.38 -5.66
CA ASP A 282 -24.60 24.00 -6.12
C ASP A 282 -25.80 23.04 -5.91
N SER A 283 -26.55 23.33 -4.86
CA SER A 283 -27.74 22.60 -4.44
C SER A 283 -28.86 22.61 -5.49
N ASP A 284 -29.01 23.70 -6.22
CA ASP A 284 -30.13 23.92 -7.14
C ASP A 284 -29.88 23.18 -8.46
N SER A 285 -28.64 23.24 -8.97
CA SER A 285 -28.22 22.45 -10.14
C SER A 285 -28.34 20.94 -9.91
N ILE A 286 -27.88 20.44 -8.75
CA ILE A 286 -28.02 19.02 -8.40
C ILE A 286 -29.50 18.61 -8.37
N GLU A 287 -30.34 19.41 -7.71
CA GLU A 287 -31.76 19.10 -7.59
C GLU A 287 -32.49 19.15 -8.94
N HIS A 288 -32.15 20.12 -9.80
CA HIS A 288 -32.66 20.22 -11.15
C HIS A 288 -32.33 18.97 -11.98
N ILE A 289 -31.10 18.47 -11.90
CA ILE A 289 -30.67 17.27 -12.64
C ILE A 289 -31.37 16.02 -12.10
N ILE A 290 -31.52 15.88 -10.78
CA ILE A 290 -32.27 14.78 -10.16
C ILE A 290 -33.76 14.79 -10.57
N LYS A 291 -34.35 15.97 -10.77
CA LYS A 291 -35.74 16.14 -11.23
C LYS A 291 -35.89 15.80 -12.71
N THR A 292 -34.96 16.28 -13.54
CA THR A 292 -34.98 16.13 -15.00
C THR A 292 -34.66 14.70 -15.42
N GLN A 293 -33.60 14.12 -14.86
CA GLN A 293 -33.07 12.81 -15.23
C GLN A 293 -33.34 11.76 -14.14
N ARG A 294 -34.62 11.47 -13.86
CA ARG A 294 -35.01 10.48 -12.83
C ARG A 294 -34.45 9.07 -13.02
N LYS A 295 -34.10 8.70 -14.25
CA LYS A 295 -33.57 7.38 -14.62
C LYS A 295 -32.04 7.24 -14.47
N GLY A 296 -31.34 8.31 -14.06
CA GLY A 296 -29.87 8.35 -14.02
C GLY A 296 -29.27 8.75 -15.37
N ASP A 297 -28.04 9.28 -15.31
CA ASP A 297 -27.26 9.77 -16.47
C ASP A 297 -26.08 8.84 -16.83
N HIS A 298 -25.88 7.77 -16.04
CA HIS A 298 -24.74 6.87 -16.21
C HIS A 298 -24.84 6.03 -17.49
N THR A 299 -23.88 6.20 -18.39
CA THR A 299 -23.64 5.27 -19.49
C THR A 299 -22.60 4.23 -19.07
N GLU A 300 -22.99 2.95 -19.12
CA GLU A 300 -22.08 1.86 -18.75
C GLU A 300 -20.98 1.70 -19.79
N GLU A 301 -19.74 1.85 -19.34
CA GLU A 301 -18.57 1.67 -20.17
C GLU A 301 -18.23 0.19 -20.37
N THR A 302 -17.47 -0.09 -21.43
CA THR A 302 -17.10 -1.46 -21.79
C THR A 302 -16.37 -2.18 -20.66
N HIS A 303 -15.42 -1.50 -19.99
CA HIS A 303 -14.68 -2.07 -18.88
C HIS A 303 -15.56 -2.39 -17.67
N GLU A 304 -16.58 -1.58 -17.37
CA GLU A 304 -17.51 -1.87 -16.26
C GLU A 304 -18.33 -3.11 -16.53
N ARG A 305 -18.88 -3.23 -17.75
CA ARG A 305 -19.64 -4.41 -18.17
C ARG A 305 -18.78 -5.66 -18.06
N THR A 306 -17.57 -5.61 -18.62
CA THR A 306 -16.64 -6.75 -18.58
C THR A 306 -16.21 -7.10 -17.15
N ARG A 307 -15.97 -6.12 -16.26
CA ARG A 307 -15.67 -6.39 -14.84
C ARG A 307 -16.82 -7.10 -14.12
N ARG A 308 -18.07 -6.71 -14.41
CA ARG A 308 -19.26 -7.37 -13.86
C ARG A 308 -19.43 -8.79 -14.38
N GLU A 309 -19.24 -8.99 -15.68
CA GLU A 309 -19.23 -10.31 -16.32
C GLU A 309 -18.17 -11.23 -15.69
N ILE A 310 -16.94 -10.75 -15.52
CA ILE A 310 -15.84 -11.50 -14.89
C ILE A 310 -16.19 -11.89 -13.45
N SER A 311 -16.88 -11.00 -12.73
CA SER A 311 -17.33 -11.21 -11.36
C SER A 311 -18.58 -12.10 -11.26
N GLY A 312 -19.17 -12.52 -12.39
CA GLY A 312 -20.37 -13.37 -12.45
C GLY A 312 -21.66 -12.66 -12.06
N ILE A 313 -21.65 -11.32 -12.05
CA ILE A 313 -22.83 -10.50 -11.77
C ILE A 313 -23.56 -10.23 -13.09
N ASN A 314 -24.63 -10.98 -13.34
CA ASN A 314 -25.50 -10.76 -14.48
C ASN A 314 -26.59 -9.75 -14.10
N ASP A 315 -26.59 -8.57 -14.72
CA ASP A 315 -27.65 -7.58 -14.51
C ASP A 315 -28.64 -7.59 -15.69
N GLN A 316 -29.92 -7.42 -15.36
CA GLN A 316 -31.03 -7.24 -16.30
C GLN A 316 -31.74 -5.89 -16.10
N GLY A 317 -31.22 -5.00 -15.23
CA GLY A 317 -31.82 -3.73 -14.87
C GLY A 317 -31.12 -2.47 -15.40
N GLU A 318 -31.85 -1.34 -15.46
CA GLU A 318 -31.28 0.00 -15.66
C GLU A 318 -30.50 0.42 -14.39
N SER A 319 -29.24 0.84 -14.53
CA SER A 319 -28.32 1.15 -13.41
C SER A 319 -28.84 2.25 -12.45
N ARG A 320 -29.64 3.21 -12.93
CA ARG A 320 -30.19 4.35 -12.15
C ARG A 320 -29.14 5.15 -11.35
N ARG A 321 -27.90 5.14 -11.84
CA ARG A 321 -26.76 5.88 -11.26
C ARG A 321 -26.50 7.17 -12.03
N TYR A 322 -25.77 8.08 -11.41
CA TYR A 322 -25.32 9.34 -11.99
C TYR A 322 -23.80 9.31 -12.10
N GLU A 323 -23.30 9.84 -13.21
CA GLU A 323 -21.88 10.00 -13.45
C GLU A 323 -21.46 11.42 -13.08
N VAL A 324 -20.52 11.51 -12.14
CA VAL A 324 -19.93 12.78 -11.70
C VAL A 324 -18.44 12.73 -12.01
N LEU A 325 -17.95 13.73 -12.75
CA LEU A 325 -16.53 13.85 -13.08
C LEU A 325 -15.89 14.87 -12.14
N GLU A 326 -14.86 14.46 -11.43
CA GLU A 326 -14.03 15.31 -10.59
C GLU A 326 -12.72 15.59 -11.34
N TYR A 327 -12.50 16.83 -11.75
CA TYR A 327 -11.30 17.29 -12.42
C TYR A 327 -10.35 17.98 -11.42
N TRP A 328 -9.07 17.67 -11.53
CA TRP A 328 -7.98 18.37 -10.86
C TRP A 328 -6.99 18.83 -11.90
N GLY A 329 -6.74 20.13 -12.01
CA GLY A 329 -5.77 20.65 -12.97
C GLY A 329 -5.72 22.17 -13.01
N CYS A 330 -4.91 22.67 -13.93
CA CYS A 330 -4.77 24.10 -14.19
C CYS A 330 -6.02 24.66 -14.88
N ILE A 331 -6.59 25.73 -14.31
CA ILE A 331 -7.67 26.51 -14.92
C ILE A 331 -7.26 27.98 -14.91
N ASP A 332 -7.64 28.70 -15.96
CA ASP A 332 -7.34 30.14 -16.09
C ASP A 332 -8.12 30.94 -15.03
N GLY A 333 -7.50 31.98 -14.46
CA GLY A 333 -8.11 32.79 -13.40
C GLY A 333 -9.41 33.49 -13.83
N GLN A 334 -9.57 33.80 -15.12
CA GLN A 334 -10.81 34.36 -15.68
C GLN A 334 -11.99 33.42 -15.43
N ASP A 335 -11.84 32.15 -15.85
CA ASP A 335 -12.88 31.13 -15.66
C ASP A 335 -13.25 30.95 -14.18
N LEU A 336 -12.30 31.15 -13.25
CA LEU A 336 -12.55 31.00 -11.81
C LEU A 336 -13.37 32.16 -11.22
N VAL A 337 -13.10 33.40 -11.65
CA VAL A 337 -13.88 34.58 -11.24
C VAL A 337 -15.31 34.46 -11.77
N ASP A 338 -15.46 34.05 -13.02
CA ASP A 338 -16.77 33.89 -13.67
C ASP A 338 -17.66 32.85 -12.95
N HIS A 339 -17.04 31.90 -12.24
CA HIS A 339 -17.72 30.87 -11.44
C HIS A 339 -17.80 31.20 -9.94
N GLY A 340 -17.57 32.46 -9.55
CA GLY A 340 -17.79 32.95 -8.19
C GLY A 340 -16.71 32.56 -7.18
N VAL A 341 -15.49 32.22 -7.62
CA VAL A 341 -14.35 32.02 -6.73
C VAL A 341 -13.64 33.35 -6.50
N GLU A 342 -13.63 33.83 -5.25
CA GLU A 342 -12.90 35.05 -4.87
C GLU A 342 -11.38 34.81 -4.93
N LEU A 343 -10.74 35.32 -5.98
CA LEU A 343 -9.28 35.48 -6.05
C LEU A 343 -8.92 36.78 -5.33
N GLY A 344 -7.88 36.76 -4.47
CA GLY A 344 -7.45 37.97 -3.75
C GLY A 344 -7.09 39.12 -4.71
N GLU A 345 -7.35 40.37 -4.32
CA GLU A 345 -7.26 41.56 -5.18
C GLU A 345 -5.89 41.81 -5.85
N ASP A 346 -4.81 41.15 -5.38
CA ASP A 346 -3.44 41.28 -5.89
C ASP A 346 -3.04 40.18 -6.91
N VAL A 347 -3.97 39.28 -7.29
CA VAL A 347 -3.66 38.12 -8.13
C VAL A 347 -3.97 38.41 -9.61
N ASP A 348 -3.00 38.14 -10.50
CA ASP A 348 -3.15 38.33 -11.94
C ASP A 348 -4.12 37.29 -12.52
N ILE A 349 -5.25 37.77 -13.04
CA ILE A 349 -6.38 36.98 -13.55
C ILE A 349 -5.97 36.13 -14.77
N THR A 350 -4.87 36.48 -15.44
CA THR A 350 -4.33 35.72 -16.58
C THR A 350 -3.51 34.49 -16.18
N GLN A 351 -3.23 34.32 -14.89
CA GLN A 351 -2.48 33.16 -14.40
C GLN A 351 -3.38 31.93 -14.27
N GLN A 352 -2.75 30.76 -14.36
CA GLN A 352 -3.40 29.48 -14.15
C GLN A 352 -3.31 29.07 -12.69
N PHE A 353 -4.41 28.61 -12.14
CA PHE A 353 -4.51 28.13 -10.77
C PHE A 353 -4.89 26.65 -10.74
N ASP A 354 -4.29 25.93 -9.80
CA ASP A 354 -4.65 24.55 -9.50
C ASP A 354 -6.01 24.54 -8.79
N SER A 355 -7.01 23.97 -9.47
CA SER A 355 -8.39 23.96 -8.99
C SER A 355 -9.02 22.58 -9.12
N ASN A 356 -10.02 22.35 -8.26
CA ASN A 356 -10.87 21.19 -8.25
C ASN A 356 -12.24 21.55 -8.81
N VAL A 357 -12.67 20.84 -9.85
CA VAL A 357 -13.94 21.09 -10.52
C VAL A 357 -14.77 19.81 -10.55
N TRP A 358 -16.03 19.88 -10.14
CA TRP A 358 -16.98 18.78 -10.22
C TRP A 358 -18.00 19.05 -11.32
N LEU A 359 -18.13 18.11 -12.23
CA LEU A 359 -19.02 18.16 -13.38
C LEU A 359 -20.09 17.07 -13.27
N LEU A 360 -21.34 17.42 -13.56
CA LEU A 360 -22.44 16.48 -13.74
C LEU A 360 -23.18 16.84 -15.03
N SER A 361 -23.29 15.86 -15.93
CA SER A 361 -24.01 16.03 -17.20
C SER A 361 -23.53 17.22 -18.06
N GLY A 362 -22.26 17.63 -17.91
CA GLY A 362 -21.68 18.78 -18.61
C GLY A 362 -21.91 20.14 -17.93
N ARG A 363 -22.53 20.16 -16.74
CA ARG A 363 -22.64 21.36 -15.90
C ARG A 363 -21.67 21.27 -14.74
N VAL A 364 -21.09 22.41 -14.38
CA VAL A 364 -20.24 22.56 -13.21
C VAL A 364 -21.12 22.65 -11.96
N ILE A 365 -20.88 21.81 -10.97
CA ILE A 365 -21.58 21.85 -9.67
C ILE A 365 -20.74 22.51 -8.58
N LYS A 366 -19.41 22.33 -8.66
CA LYS A 366 -18.49 22.84 -7.66
C LYS A 366 -17.19 23.22 -8.32
N ILE A 367 -16.67 24.40 -7.99
CA ILE A 367 -15.30 24.80 -8.24
C ILE A 367 -14.71 25.26 -6.93
N GLN A 368 -13.53 24.77 -6.61
CA GLN A 368 -12.78 25.19 -5.44
C GLN A 368 -11.29 25.24 -5.79
N LEU A 369 -10.62 26.31 -5.38
CA LEU A 369 -9.16 26.34 -5.37
C LEU A 369 -8.64 25.27 -4.40
N ASN A 370 -7.48 24.69 -4.71
CA ASN A 370 -6.90 23.70 -3.81
C ASN A 370 -6.68 24.32 -2.40
N PRO A 371 -7.32 23.78 -1.34
CA PRO A 371 -7.21 24.36 0.01
C PRO A 371 -5.80 24.24 0.60
N VAL A 372 -5.01 23.26 0.17
CA VAL A 372 -3.66 23.01 0.72
C VAL A 372 -2.60 23.57 -0.22
N MET A 373 -1.95 24.65 0.23
CA MET A 373 -0.81 25.25 -0.47
C MET A 373 0.35 24.24 -0.60
N GLY A 374 0.86 24.06 -1.83
CA GLY A 374 2.03 23.23 -2.13
C GLY A 374 1.77 21.96 -2.94
N TYR A 375 0.51 21.55 -3.11
CA TYR A 375 0.13 20.42 -3.96
C TYR A 375 -0.64 20.86 -5.19
N LYS A 376 -0.35 20.20 -6.32
CA LYS A 376 -1.11 20.38 -7.57
C LYS A 376 -2.30 19.41 -7.64
N ILE A 377 -2.04 18.12 -7.44
CA ILE A 377 -3.03 17.04 -7.61
C ILE A 377 -2.98 16.13 -6.35
N PRO A 378 -4.07 16.00 -5.57
CA PRO A 378 -4.11 15.21 -4.34
C PRO A 378 -4.36 13.71 -4.60
N TYR A 379 -3.69 13.17 -5.62
CA TYR A 379 -3.69 11.74 -5.93
C TYR A 379 -2.26 11.23 -5.88
N GLN A 380 -2.06 10.08 -5.27
CA GLN A 380 -0.79 9.37 -5.22
C GLN A 380 -0.94 8.08 -6.00
N ILE A 381 -0.45 8.09 -7.24
CA ILE A 381 -0.45 6.92 -8.13
C ILE A 381 0.94 6.30 -8.07
N PHE A 382 1.01 5.02 -7.70
CA PHE A 382 2.27 4.29 -7.57
C PHE A 382 2.30 3.07 -8.51
N PRO A 383 3.37 2.90 -9.29
CA PRO A 383 3.54 1.72 -10.14
C PRO A 383 4.14 0.54 -9.35
N TYR A 384 3.70 -0.69 -9.64
CA TYR A 384 4.34 -1.92 -9.15
C TYR A 384 5.76 -2.02 -9.73
N GLU A 385 5.87 -2.08 -11.05
CA GLU A 385 7.12 -1.95 -11.79
C GLU A 385 7.03 -0.79 -12.78
N ARG A 386 8.07 0.04 -12.82
CA ARG A 386 8.12 1.21 -13.70
C ARG A 386 8.63 0.83 -15.08
N SER A 387 7.83 1.14 -16.10
CA SER A 387 8.24 1.08 -17.49
C SER A 387 8.66 2.49 -17.95
N PRO A 388 9.84 2.67 -18.57
CA PRO A 388 10.24 3.97 -19.10
C PRO A 388 9.24 4.48 -20.15
N HIS A 389 8.91 5.78 -20.10
CA HIS A 389 7.97 6.45 -21.03
C HIS A 389 6.51 6.02 -20.92
N GLN A 390 6.13 5.24 -19.91
CA GLN A 390 4.75 4.89 -19.63
C GLN A 390 4.35 5.44 -18.26
N PHE A 391 3.16 6.05 -18.19
CA PHE A 391 2.59 6.53 -16.92
C PHE A 391 2.22 5.35 -15.99
N TRP A 392 1.54 4.36 -16.56
CA TRP A 392 1.12 3.17 -15.83
C TRP A 392 2.24 2.13 -15.71
N GLY A 393 2.32 1.54 -14.53
CA GLY A 393 3.24 0.43 -14.27
C GLY A 393 2.77 -0.90 -14.83
N THR A 394 3.66 -1.88 -14.80
CA THR A 394 3.38 -3.26 -15.23
C THR A 394 3.05 -4.14 -14.03
N GLY A 395 1.93 -4.87 -14.10
CA GLY A 395 1.47 -5.79 -13.06
C GLY A 395 2.03 -7.20 -13.21
N VAL A 396 1.91 -8.00 -12.15
CA VAL A 396 2.39 -9.40 -12.14
C VAL A 396 1.72 -10.28 -13.21
N PRO A 397 0.40 -10.17 -13.49
CA PRO A 397 -0.24 -10.91 -14.58
C PRO A 397 0.36 -10.61 -15.95
N LYS A 398 0.60 -9.33 -16.27
CA LYS A 398 1.18 -8.89 -17.55
C LYS A 398 2.57 -9.48 -17.76
N MET A 399 3.41 -9.52 -16.72
CA MET A 399 4.76 -10.11 -16.80
C MET A 399 4.78 -11.59 -17.14
N MET A 400 3.76 -12.35 -16.71
CA MET A 400 3.72 -13.80 -16.89
C MET A 400 2.72 -14.27 -17.95
N ARG A 401 2.08 -13.35 -18.68
CA ARG A 401 0.99 -13.63 -19.63
C ARG A 401 1.38 -14.71 -20.66
N ASP A 402 2.56 -14.57 -21.24
CA ASP A 402 3.07 -15.52 -22.25
C ASP A 402 3.35 -16.91 -21.64
N SER A 403 3.95 -16.93 -20.45
CA SER A 403 4.23 -18.17 -19.71
C SER A 403 2.94 -18.88 -19.33
N GLN A 404 1.94 -18.14 -18.85
CA GLN A 404 0.64 -18.65 -18.45
C GLN A 404 -0.15 -19.19 -19.65
N SER A 405 -0.18 -18.45 -20.76
CA SER A 405 -0.84 -18.88 -22.01
C SER A 405 -0.24 -20.17 -22.56
N THR A 406 1.10 -20.26 -22.58
CA THR A 406 1.81 -21.43 -23.09
C THR A 406 1.64 -22.64 -22.17
N MET A 407 1.71 -22.43 -20.85
CA MET A 407 1.47 -23.50 -19.87
C MET A 407 0.04 -24.04 -19.97
N ASN A 408 -0.94 -23.16 -20.11
CA ASN A 408 -2.33 -23.53 -20.35
C ASN A 408 -2.48 -24.35 -21.64
N ALA A 409 -1.87 -23.91 -22.75
CA ALA A 409 -1.87 -24.66 -24.01
C ALA A 409 -1.22 -26.04 -23.87
N ALA A 410 -0.05 -26.14 -23.23
CA ALA A 410 0.66 -27.39 -23.00
C ALA A 410 -0.15 -28.35 -22.11
N THR A 411 -0.80 -27.83 -21.07
CA THR A 411 -1.61 -28.63 -20.13
C THR A 411 -2.86 -29.18 -20.81
N ARG A 412 -3.51 -28.41 -21.69
CA ARG A 412 -4.64 -28.88 -22.48
C ARG A 412 -4.24 -30.02 -23.41
N ILE A 413 -3.15 -29.84 -24.16
CA ILE A 413 -2.61 -30.88 -25.05
C ILE A 413 -2.22 -32.12 -24.25
N TYR A 414 -1.63 -31.94 -23.07
CA TYR A 414 -1.30 -33.03 -22.16
C TYR A 414 -2.54 -33.82 -21.73
N LEU A 415 -3.59 -33.14 -21.28
CA LEU A 415 -4.84 -33.77 -20.86
C LEU A 415 -5.55 -34.47 -22.03
N ASP A 416 -5.58 -33.84 -23.21
CA ASP A 416 -6.16 -34.44 -24.42
C ASP A 416 -5.36 -35.69 -24.86
N ASN A 417 -4.03 -35.65 -24.79
CA ASN A 417 -3.16 -36.79 -25.06
C ASN A 417 -3.43 -37.93 -24.07
N MET A 418 -3.47 -37.62 -22.77
CA MET A 418 -3.78 -38.60 -21.73
C MET A 418 -5.16 -39.19 -21.91
N ALA A 419 -6.17 -38.39 -22.25
CA ALA A 419 -7.53 -38.84 -22.50
C ALA A 419 -7.58 -39.80 -23.69
N LEU A 420 -6.91 -39.49 -24.80
CA LEU A 420 -6.82 -40.39 -25.97
C LEU A 420 -6.07 -41.69 -25.64
N SER A 421 -5.06 -41.62 -24.79
CA SER A 421 -4.29 -42.79 -24.34
C SER A 421 -4.90 -43.50 -23.12
N SER A 422 -6.05 -43.06 -22.60
CA SER A 422 -6.62 -43.60 -21.35
C SER A 422 -7.32 -44.94 -21.55
N GLY A 423 -7.82 -45.20 -22.76
CA GLY A 423 -8.47 -46.46 -23.13
C GLY A 423 -8.06 -46.89 -24.53
N PRO A 424 -8.16 -48.19 -24.83
CA PRO A 424 -7.88 -48.68 -26.17
C PRO A 424 -9.01 -48.28 -27.11
N MET A 425 -8.65 -47.78 -28.28
CA MET A 425 -9.59 -47.61 -29.38
C MET A 425 -9.86 -48.97 -30.01
N LEU A 426 -11.12 -49.28 -30.30
CA LEU A 426 -11.49 -50.54 -30.94
C LEU A 426 -11.64 -50.33 -32.45
N GLU A 427 -10.89 -51.09 -33.22
CA GLU A 427 -11.12 -51.30 -34.64
C GLU A 427 -11.88 -52.63 -34.77
N VAL A 428 -13.12 -52.56 -35.25
CA VAL A 428 -14.00 -53.73 -35.41
C VAL A 428 -14.30 -53.92 -36.89
N ASN A 429 -13.99 -55.10 -37.41
CA ASN A 429 -14.38 -55.46 -38.77
C ASN A 429 -15.80 -56.06 -38.75
N ALA A 430 -16.78 -55.29 -39.23
CA ALA A 430 -18.18 -55.69 -39.22
C ALA A 430 -18.49 -56.93 -40.08
N ASP A 431 -17.64 -57.24 -41.07
CA ASP A 431 -17.86 -58.37 -41.98
C ASP A 431 -17.50 -59.74 -41.37
N LEU A 432 -16.73 -59.76 -40.28
CA LEU A 432 -16.29 -60.98 -39.58
C LEU A 432 -17.12 -61.30 -38.34
N LEU A 433 -18.05 -60.41 -37.96
CA LEU A 433 -18.94 -60.59 -36.82
C LEU A 433 -20.15 -61.45 -37.19
N ALA A 434 -20.62 -62.25 -36.23
CA ALA A 434 -21.84 -63.04 -36.40
C ALA A 434 -23.05 -62.14 -36.65
N ALA A 435 -23.96 -62.58 -37.53
CA ALA A 435 -25.12 -61.79 -37.94
C ALA A 435 -26.04 -61.43 -36.75
N GLY A 436 -26.20 -60.12 -36.49
CA GLY A 436 -27.07 -59.60 -35.42
C GLY A 436 -26.35 -59.15 -34.15
N GLU A 437 -25.01 -59.23 -34.08
CA GLU A 437 -24.25 -58.61 -32.98
C GLU A 437 -24.10 -57.09 -33.18
N ASP A 438 -24.35 -56.32 -32.11
CA ASP A 438 -24.05 -54.88 -32.09
C ASP A 438 -22.57 -54.68 -31.71
N PRO A 439 -21.73 -54.12 -32.61
CA PRO A 439 -20.32 -53.89 -32.34
C PRO A 439 -20.06 -52.79 -31.30
N THR A 440 -21.09 -52.03 -30.88
CA THR A 440 -20.97 -50.92 -29.93
C THR A 440 -21.27 -51.29 -28.47
N ASP A 441 -21.84 -52.48 -28.23
CA ASP A 441 -22.16 -52.96 -26.89
C ASP A 441 -20.95 -53.64 -26.21
N ILE A 442 -20.16 -52.83 -25.51
CA ILE A 442 -18.91 -53.24 -24.87
C ILE A 442 -19.08 -53.23 -23.34
N HIS A 443 -18.93 -54.41 -22.72
CA HIS A 443 -18.94 -54.58 -21.26
C HIS A 443 -17.91 -55.62 -20.83
N PRO A 444 -17.52 -55.66 -19.54
CA PRO A 444 -16.59 -56.68 -19.02
C PRO A 444 -17.06 -58.11 -19.35
N TRP A 445 -16.13 -58.97 -19.76
CA TRP A 445 -16.37 -60.38 -20.16
C TRP A 445 -17.18 -60.60 -21.44
N ARG A 446 -17.43 -59.57 -22.26
CA ARG A 446 -18.04 -59.74 -23.59
C ARG A 446 -17.14 -60.58 -24.49
N VAL A 447 -17.74 -61.56 -25.17
CA VAL A 447 -17.08 -62.42 -26.17
C VAL A 447 -17.67 -62.07 -27.53
N PHE A 448 -16.82 -61.68 -28.48
CA PHE A 448 -17.23 -61.47 -29.88
C PHE A 448 -17.22 -62.81 -30.60
N LEU A 449 -18.36 -63.20 -31.16
CA LEU A 449 -18.47 -64.41 -31.95
C LEU A 449 -18.14 -64.10 -33.40
N ARG A 450 -17.21 -64.86 -33.99
CA ARG A 450 -16.77 -64.70 -35.38
C ARG A 450 -17.48 -65.68 -36.30
N GLU A 451 -17.81 -65.25 -37.51
CA GLU A 451 -18.42 -66.10 -38.54
C GLU A 451 -17.64 -65.98 -39.85
N GLY A 452 -16.91 -67.02 -40.24
CA GLY A 452 -16.09 -67.04 -41.46
C GLY A 452 -14.82 -66.16 -41.42
N GLY A 453 -14.03 -66.19 -42.49
CA GLY A 453 -12.80 -65.40 -42.66
C GLY A 453 -11.47 -66.13 -42.42
N ASP A 454 -10.37 -65.53 -42.86
CA ASP A 454 -9.00 -66.02 -42.63
C ASP A 454 -8.62 -65.87 -41.14
N GLY A 455 -8.16 -66.95 -40.51
CA GLY A 455 -7.82 -67.00 -39.09
C GLY A 455 -6.65 -66.09 -38.70
N ALA A 456 -5.94 -65.53 -39.68
CA ALA A 456 -4.86 -64.58 -39.48
C ALA A 456 -5.32 -63.14 -39.17
N MET A 457 -6.55 -62.76 -39.53
CA MET A 457 -7.08 -61.41 -39.26
C MET A 457 -8.02 -61.40 -38.05
N PRO A 458 -7.70 -60.64 -36.97
CA PRO A 458 -8.58 -60.53 -35.82
C PRO A 458 -9.85 -59.72 -36.16
N ALA A 459 -11.02 -60.17 -35.70
CA ALA A 459 -12.29 -59.47 -35.89
C ALA A 459 -12.38 -58.15 -35.08
N VAL A 460 -11.66 -58.09 -33.95
CA VAL A 460 -11.53 -56.91 -33.10
C VAL A 460 -10.06 -56.66 -32.81
N ARG A 461 -9.59 -55.44 -33.07
CA ARG A 461 -8.24 -55.00 -32.74
C ARG A 461 -8.30 -53.84 -31.76
N PHE A 462 -7.59 -53.99 -30.65
CA PHE A 462 -7.37 -52.91 -29.69
C PHE A 462 -6.14 -52.11 -30.13
N PHE A 463 -6.34 -50.84 -30.46
CA PHE A 463 -5.28 -49.88 -30.72
C PHE A 463 -5.16 -48.93 -29.53
N GLN A 464 -4.01 -48.96 -28.86
CA GLN A 464 -3.70 -48.00 -27.80
C GLN A 464 -2.78 -46.90 -28.35
N PRO A 465 -3.23 -45.64 -28.44
CA PRO A 465 -2.33 -44.54 -28.77
C PRO A 465 -1.19 -44.42 -27.75
N ILE A 466 0.03 -44.15 -28.22
CA ILE A 466 1.18 -43.93 -27.33
C ILE A 466 1.01 -42.58 -26.61
N ALA A 467 1.09 -42.63 -25.28
CA ALA A 467 1.04 -41.46 -24.42
C ALA A 467 2.35 -40.66 -24.51
N ASN A 468 2.32 -39.48 -25.15
CA ASN A 468 3.50 -38.60 -25.27
C ASN A 468 3.56 -37.59 -24.10
N ALA A 469 3.49 -38.09 -22.87
CA ALA A 469 3.44 -37.27 -21.65
C ALA A 469 4.76 -36.54 -21.32
N ASN A 470 5.89 -37.23 -21.42
CA ASN A 470 7.16 -36.77 -20.83
C ASN A 470 7.68 -35.45 -21.40
N GLY A 471 7.53 -35.23 -22.71
CA GLY A 471 7.93 -33.98 -23.35
C GLY A 471 7.07 -32.80 -22.92
N LEU A 472 5.76 -33.01 -22.75
CA LEU A 472 4.81 -31.97 -22.34
C LEU A 472 4.99 -31.59 -20.86
N THR A 473 5.23 -32.57 -19.97
CA THR A 473 5.57 -32.29 -18.57
C THR A 473 6.84 -31.44 -18.46
N SER A 474 7.86 -31.74 -19.28
CA SER A 474 9.10 -30.95 -19.30
C SER A 474 8.87 -29.50 -19.74
N ILE A 475 7.97 -29.28 -20.72
CA ILE A 475 7.58 -27.93 -21.15
C ILE A 475 6.85 -27.18 -20.03
N ILE A 476 5.92 -27.84 -19.34
CA ILE A 476 5.20 -27.24 -18.21
C ILE A 476 6.19 -26.80 -17.11
N ASP A 477 7.17 -27.64 -16.78
CA ASP A 477 8.20 -27.31 -15.79
C ASP A 477 9.11 -26.14 -16.22
N ILE A 478 9.48 -26.06 -17.50
CA ILE A 478 10.28 -24.95 -18.03
C ILE A 478 9.50 -23.63 -17.94
N PHE A 479 8.24 -23.60 -18.40
CA PHE A 479 7.45 -22.37 -18.36
C PHE A 479 7.07 -21.95 -16.95
N ARG A 480 6.98 -22.90 -16.02
CA ARG A 480 6.86 -22.59 -14.59
C ARG A 480 8.10 -21.87 -14.06
N ARG A 481 9.29 -22.30 -14.45
CA ARG A 481 10.55 -21.60 -14.09
C ARG A 481 10.66 -20.22 -14.75
N PHE A 482 10.25 -20.09 -16.01
CA PHE A 482 10.20 -18.78 -16.66
C PHE A 482 9.20 -17.84 -15.98
N ALA A 483 8.05 -18.35 -15.51
CA ALA A 483 7.13 -17.56 -14.70
C ALA A 483 7.78 -17.10 -13.37
N ASP A 484 8.56 -17.95 -12.71
CA ASP A 484 9.32 -17.61 -11.51
C ASP A 484 10.40 -16.54 -11.77
N GLU A 485 11.12 -16.65 -12.88
CA GLU A 485 12.20 -15.72 -13.28
C GLU A 485 11.65 -14.37 -13.70
N THR A 486 10.62 -14.34 -14.56
CA THR A 486 10.00 -13.10 -15.05
C THR A 486 9.39 -12.32 -13.90
N THR A 487 8.62 -12.97 -13.02
CA THR A 487 8.00 -12.29 -11.88
C THR A 487 8.96 -12.02 -10.72
N SER A 488 10.18 -12.55 -10.77
CA SER A 488 11.13 -12.54 -9.65
C SER A 488 10.54 -13.08 -8.34
N LEU A 489 9.56 -13.98 -8.43
CA LEU A 489 8.90 -14.65 -7.30
C LEU A 489 9.12 -16.16 -7.40
N PRO A 490 10.23 -16.70 -6.88
CA PRO A 490 10.54 -18.12 -6.97
C PRO A 490 9.54 -19.02 -6.25
N SER A 491 9.27 -20.24 -6.71
CA SER A 491 8.25 -21.13 -6.09
C SER A 491 8.46 -21.43 -4.58
N TYR A 492 9.70 -21.37 -4.07
CA TYR A 492 9.98 -21.51 -2.64
C TYR A 492 9.42 -20.36 -1.78
N THR A 493 9.11 -19.22 -2.41
CA THR A 493 8.61 -18.03 -1.73
C THR A 493 7.18 -18.15 -1.20
N HIS A 494 6.42 -19.15 -1.70
CA HIS A 494 5.02 -19.42 -1.34
C HIS A 494 4.81 -20.85 -0.83
N GLY A 495 5.87 -21.48 -0.29
CA GLY A 495 5.77 -22.73 0.47
C GLY A 495 5.98 -24.02 -0.32
N GLU A 496 6.25 -23.97 -1.62
CA GLU A 496 6.52 -25.18 -2.40
C GLU A 496 7.99 -25.61 -2.27
N GLN A 497 8.21 -26.56 -1.35
CA GLN A 497 9.54 -27.05 -1.03
C GLN A 497 10.07 -27.99 -2.13
N THR A 498 10.97 -27.47 -2.96
CA THR A 498 11.80 -28.34 -3.81
C THR A 498 12.77 -29.11 -2.90
N LYS A 499 12.65 -30.43 -2.89
CA LYS A 499 13.25 -31.37 -1.92
C LYS A 499 14.79 -31.35 -1.82
N SER A 500 15.52 -30.59 -2.64
CA SER A 500 16.99 -30.67 -2.73
C SER A 500 17.77 -29.42 -2.29
N LEU A 501 17.15 -28.26 -2.09
CA LEU A 501 17.87 -26.98 -1.85
C LEU A 501 17.83 -26.45 -0.41
N ASN A 502 17.07 -27.08 0.49
CA ASN A 502 16.74 -26.54 1.83
C ASN A 502 17.45 -27.25 3.00
N LYS A 503 18.76 -27.50 2.93
CA LYS A 503 19.45 -28.27 4.00
C LYS A 503 20.04 -27.44 5.14
N THR A 504 20.19 -26.11 5.02
CA THR A 504 20.73 -25.25 6.09
C THR A 504 19.88 -23.99 6.30
N ALA A 505 19.61 -23.63 7.56
CA ALA A 505 18.84 -22.44 7.91
C ALA A 505 19.47 -21.16 7.36
N THR A 506 20.81 -21.08 7.37
CA THR A 506 21.58 -19.98 6.77
C THR A 506 21.47 -19.93 5.23
N GLY A 507 21.41 -21.09 4.56
CA GLY A 507 21.20 -21.16 3.11
C GLY A 507 19.80 -20.68 2.70
N ILE A 508 18.78 -21.01 3.49
CA ILE A 508 17.41 -20.52 3.27
C ILE A 508 17.33 -19.00 3.47
N SER A 509 17.91 -18.47 4.55
CA SER A 509 17.95 -17.02 4.79
C SER A 509 18.68 -16.27 3.66
N MET A 510 19.78 -16.81 3.15
CA MET A 510 20.52 -16.19 2.03
C MET A 510 19.71 -16.17 0.73
N LEU A 511 19.01 -17.27 0.41
CA LEU A 511 18.13 -17.33 -0.76
C LEU A 511 16.92 -16.40 -0.62
N MET A 512 16.34 -16.29 0.57
CA MET A 512 15.26 -15.35 0.86
C MET A 512 15.73 -13.89 0.75
N GLY A 513 16.92 -13.58 1.24
CA GLY A 513 17.53 -12.26 1.10
C GLY A 513 17.72 -11.84 -0.36
N ALA A 514 18.10 -12.77 -1.24
CA ALA A 514 18.21 -12.55 -2.68
C ALA A 514 16.84 -12.38 -3.37
N ALA A 515 15.85 -13.21 -3.02
CA ALA A 515 14.48 -13.07 -3.54
C ALA A 515 13.84 -11.72 -3.17
N ASN A 516 14.22 -11.17 -2.01
CA ASN A 516 13.72 -9.87 -1.56
C ASN A 516 14.34 -8.68 -2.31
N VAL A 517 15.36 -8.87 -3.17
CA VAL A 517 15.97 -7.76 -3.94
C VAL A 517 14.99 -7.15 -4.93
N ALA A 518 14.24 -7.97 -5.67
CA ALA A 518 13.23 -7.48 -6.61
C ALA A 518 12.09 -6.75 -5.87
N LEU A 519 11.61 -7.34 -4.77
CA LEU A 519 10.58 -6.73 -3.93
C LEU A 519 11.03 -5.43 -3.26
N LYS A 520 12.33 -5.24 -2.99
CA LYS A 520 12.85 -3.96 -2.48
C LYS A 520 12.67 -2.84 -3.49
N SER A 521 12.80 -3.12 -4.79
CA SER A 521 12.55 -2.14 -5.84
C SER A 521 11.07 -1.72 -5.85
N THR A 522 10.15 -2.69 -5.76
CA THR A 522 8.71 -2.41 -5.73
C THR A 522 8.30 -1.67 -4.45
N ILE A 523 8.86 -2.03 -3.29
CA ILE A 523 8.61 -1.30 -2.03
C ILE A 523 9.18 0.11 -2.11
N LYS A 524 10.34 0.31 -2.75
CA LYS A 524 10.90 1.65 -2.95
C LYS A 524 10.00 2.51 -3.84
N ASN A 525 9.41 1.94 -4.90
CA ASN A 525 8.42 2.66 -5.70
C ASN A 525 7.23 3.08 -4.84
N LEU A 526 6.74 2.20 -3.98
CA LEU A 526 5.66 2.54 -3.05
C LEU A 526 6.08 3.63 -2.04
N ASP A 527 7.29 3.56 -1.49
CA ASP A 527 7.81 4.58 -0.58
C ASP A 527 7.89 5.97 -1.26
N ASP A 528 8.41 6.02 -2.49
CA ASP A 528 8.67 7.26 -3.22
C ASP A 528 7.39 7.86 -3.84
N PHE A 529 6.46 7.04 -4.34
CA PHE A 529 5.25 7.50 -5.04
C PHE A 529 3.98 7.49 -4.19
N LEU A 530 3.93 6.73 -3.08
CA LEU A 530 2.77 6.67 -2.19
C LEU A 530 3.07 7.24 -0.81
N VAL A 531 3.96 6.61 -0.04
CA VAL A 531 4.13 6.93 1.40
C VAL A 531 4.65 8.34 1.58
N ARG A 532 5.74 8.71 0.89
CA ARG A 532 6.30 10.07 0.98
C ARG A 532 5.27 11.16 0.64
N PRO A 533 4.65 11.18 -0.55
CA PRO A 533 3.71 12.26 -0.90
C PRO A 533 2.43 12.23 -0.04
N MET A 534 1.94 11.07 0.37
CA MET A 534 0.79 10.97 1.27
C MET A 534 1.09 11.60 2.63
N ILE A 535 2.21 11.25 3.26
CA ILE A 535 2.59 11.79 4.58
C ILE A 535 2.97 13.27 4.48
N GLU A 536 3.63 13.69 3.39
CA GLU A 536 3.87 15.12 3.14
C GLU A 536 2.54 15.89 3.03
N SER A 537 1.49 15.32 2.41
CA SER A 537 0.18 15.99 2.30
C SER A 537 -0.50 16.16 3.66
N LEU A 538 -0.43 15.15 4.53
CA LEU A 538 -0.90 15.22 5.91
C LEU A 538 -0.08 16.20 6.74
N PHE A 539 1.24 16.25 6.50
CA PHE A 539 2.12 17.21 7.15
C PHE A 539 1.77 18.66 6.79
N HIS A 540 1.57 18.96 5.50
CA HIS A 540 1.15 20.28 5.05
C HIS A 540 -0.24 20.67 5.58
N PHE A 541 -1.17 19.73 5.65
CA PHE A 541 -2.46 19.91 6.28
C PHE A 541 -2.31 20.27 7.78
N ASN A 542 -1.49 19.53 8.53
CA ASN A 542 -1.25 19.80 9.96
C ASN A 542 -0.49 21.10 10.20
N MET A 543 0.38 21.53 9.29
CA MET A 543 0.99 22.86 9.36
C MET A 543 -0.05 23.99 9.28
N GLN A 544 -1.01 23.87 8.36
CA GLN A 544 -2.02 24.90 8.09
C GLN A 544 -3.17 24.89 9.09
N TYR A 545 -3.76 23.71 9.34
CA TYR A 545 -4.99 23.55 10.13
C TYR A 545 -4.76 22.91 11.49
N GLY A 546 -3.55 22.43 11.79
CA GLY A 546 -3.25 21.76 13.05
C GLY A 546 -3.31 22.71 14.26
N THR A 547 -3.96 22.24 15.32
CA THR A 547 -4.11 22.96 16.60
C THR A 547 -2.87 22.89 17.49
N ASN A 548 -1.96 21.95 17.24
CA ASN A 548 -0.77 21.73 18.06
C ASN A 548 0.42 22.59 17.58
N GLU A 549 0.70 23.70 18.26
CA GLU A 549 1.81 24.60 17.93
C GLU A 549 3.20 23.99 18.19
N LYS A 550 3.29 22.97 19.05
CA LYS A 550 4.57 22.28 19.34
C LYS A 550 5.01 21.36 18.20
N ALA A 551 4.05 20.85 17.42
CA ALA A 551 4.32 20.01 16.27
C ALA A 551 4.75 20.83 15.03
N LYS A 552 4.61 22.16 15.05
CA LYS A 552 4.98 23.06 13.97
C LYS A 552 6.49 23.33 13.96
N GLY A 553 7.14 23.05 12.84
CA GLY A 553 8.58 23.26 12.66
C GLY A 553 9.07 22.85 11.27
N ASP A 554 10.34 23.16 10.99
CA ASP A 554 11.02 22.73 9.77
C ASP A 554 11.38 21.24 9.86
N LEU A 555 10.48 20.41 9.32
CA LEU A 555 10.54 18.96 9.40
C LEU A 555 10.53 18.37 8.00
N LYS A 556 11.25 17.25 7.84
CA LYS A 556 11.29 16.50 6.58
C LYS A 556 10.73 15.10 6.78
N VAL A 557 9.83 14.72 5.88
CA VAL A 557 9.26 13.38 5.82
C VAL A 557 10.27 12.40 5.19
N VAL A 558 10.46 11.27 5.85
CA VAL A 558 11.32 10.18 5.38
C VAL A 558 10.51 8.88 5.40
N ALA A 559 10.25 8.31 4.21
CA ALA A 559 9.70 6.96 4.11
C ALA A 559 10.74 5.94 4.61
N ARG A 560 10.32 5.00 5.47
CA ARG A 560 11.21 4.01 6.11
C ARG A 560 11.00 2.59 5.61
N GLY A 561 9.95 2.31 4.83
CA GLY A 561 9.53 0.97 4.43
C GLY A 561 10.66 0.09 3.88
N SER A 562 11.32 0.51 2.81
CA SER A 562 12.39 -0.27 2.16
C SER A 562 13.71 -0.30 2.93
N THR A 563 14.07 0.79 3.62
CA THR A 563 15.38 0.94 4.28
C THR A 563 15.45 0.29 5.65
N ALA A 564 14.37 0.31 6.43
CA ALA A 564 14.34 -0.27 7.78
C ALA A 564 14.54 -1.79 7.72
N LEU A 565 13.96 -2.44 6.71
CA LEU A 565 14.07 -3.89 6.50
C LEU A 565 15.51 -4.36 6.26
N ILE A 566 16.21 -3.70 5.33
CA ILE A 566 17.60 -4.05 4.99
C ILE A 566 18.50 -3.76 6.19
N GLN A 567 18.28 -2.61 6.83
CA GLN A 567 19.09 -2.21 7.97
C GLN A 567 18.93 -3.22 9.11
N LYS A 568 17.72 -3.60 9.51
CA LYS A 568 17.52 -4.57 10.59
C LYS A 568 18.12 -5.95 10.29
N GLU A 569 17.86 -6.54 9.11
CA GLU A 569 18.37 -7.88 8.77
C GLU A 569 19.90 -7.88 8.66
N VAL A 570 20.47 -6.91 7.93
CA VAL A 570 21.92 -6.80 7.75
C VAL A 570 22.60 -6.41 9.07
N GLN A 571 21.97 -5.57 9.89
CA GLN A 571 22.46 -5.19 11.20
C GLN A 571 22.46 -6.39 12.14
N SER A 572 21.39 -7.18 12.22
CA SER A 572 21.34 -8.38 13.06
C SER A 572 22.42 -9.38 12.65
N GLN A 573 22.59 -9.65 11.35
CA GLN A 573 23.67 -10.52 10.85
C GLN A 573 25.07 -9.96 11.18
N ARG A 574 25.30 -8.66 10.97
CA ARG A 574 26.58 -8.01 11.27
C ARG A 574 26.86 -7.98 12.78
N LEU A 575 25.85 -7.76 13.61
CA LEU A 575 25.98 -7.75 15.07
C LEU A 575 26.28 -9.16 15.61
N LEU A 576 25.63 -10.20 15.08
CA LEU A 576 25.96 -11.59 15.41
C LEU A 576 27.38 -11.98 14.94
N GLN A 577 27.78 -11.54 13.74
CA GLN A 577 29.15 -11.73 13.25
C GLN A 577 30.16 -10.98 14.11
N PHE A 578 29.87 -9.74 14.50
CA PHE A 578 30.69 -8.95 15.40
C PHE A 578 30.81 -9.62 16.77
N MET A 579 29.71 -10.12 17.35
CA MET A 579 29.74 -10.90 18.59
C MET A 579 30.62 -12.15 18.46
N SER A 580 30.58 -12.85 17.32
CA SER A 580 31.43 -14.02 17.09
C SER A 580 32.93 -13.68 16.98
N LEU A 581 33.26 -12.46 16.54
CA LEU A 581 34.62 -11.95 16.47
C LEU A 581 35.16 -11.54 17.85
N LEU A 582 34.30 -11.11 18.78
CA LEU A 582 34.65 -10.74 20.16
C LEU A 582 34.96 -11.93 21.09
N GLY A 583 35.53 -13.01 20.54
CA GLY A 583 35.88 -14.22 21.29
C GLY A 583 37.09 -14.08 22.22
N SER A 584 37.92 -13.04 22.04
CA SER A 584 39.16 -12.87 22.80
C SER A 584 38.92 -12.15 24.14
N PRO A 585 39.59 -12.54 25.25
CA PRO A 585 39.44 -11.88 26.55
C PRO A 585 39.90 -10.40 26.58
N GLU A 586 40.80 -9.98 25.69
CA GLU A 586 41.27 -8.59 25.60
C GLU A 586 40.19 -7.67 24.98
N ASP A 587 39.44 -8.18 23.99
CA ASP A 587 38.34 -7.44 23.35
C ASP A 587 37.15 -7.21 24.31
N GLN A 588 37.01 -8.07 25.33
CA GLN A 588 35.94 -7.95 26.33
C GLN A 588 36.08 -6.71 27.21
N MET A 589 37.29 -6.16 27.35
CA MET A 589 37.53 -4.93 28.14
C MET A 589 37.24 -3.65 27.35
N LEU A 590 37.19 -3.74 26.02
CA LEU A 590 37.01 -2.58 25.14
C LEU A 590 35.55 -2.34 24.75
N VAL A 591 34.66 -3.32 24.95
CA VAL A 591 33.29 -3.29 24.43
C VAL A 591 32.25 -3.33 25.54
N ASN A 592 31.30 -2.40 25.50
CA ASN A 592 30.11 -2.38 26.35
C ASN A 592 29.13 -3.51 25.94
N ARG A 593 29.35 -4.73 26.45
CA ARG A 593 28.49 -5.90 26.16
C ARG A 593 27.00 -5.68 26.48
N PRO A 594 26.60 -5.00 27.57
CA PRO A 594 25.17 -4.79 27.86
C PRO A 594 24.49 -3.97 26.75
N GLN A 595 25.13 -2.90 26.28
CA GLN A 595 24.59 -2.08 25.21
C GLN A 595 24.57 -2.82 23.87
N LEU A 596 25.58 -3.66 23.60
CA LEU A 596 25.60 -4.51 22.40
C LEU A 596 24.48 -5.56 22.43
N LEU A 597 24.24 -6.20 23.58
CA LEU A 597 23.16 -7.15 23.77
C LEU A 597 21.79 -6.47 23.66
N LYS A 598 21.64 -5.24 24.18
CA LYS A 598 20.44 -4.41 24.00
C LYS A 598 20.15 -4.20 22.52
N GLN A 599 21.14 -3.75 21.75
CA GLN A 599 20.98 -3.53 20.31
C GLN A 599 20.72 -4.81 19.51
N ILE A 600 21.28 -5.95 19.93
CA ILE A 600 20.99 -7.25 19.32
C ILE A 600 19.54 -7.66 19.61
N ALA A 601 19.08 -7.53 20.86
CA ALA A 601 17.71 -7.81 21.25
C ALA A 601 16.73 -6.92 20.49
N GLU A 602 16.98 -5.60 20.42
CA GLU A 602 16.20 -4.65 19.62
C GLU A 602 16.18 -5.04 18.13
N SER A 603 17.31 -5.47 17.57
CA SER A 603 17.37 -5.92 16.17
C SER A 603 16.61 -7.22 15.89
N MET A 604 16.30 -8.00 16.93
CA MET A 604 15.55 -9.25 16.87
C MET A 604 14.08 -9.07 17.29
N ASP A 605 13.61 -7.82 17.48
CA ASP A 605 12.29 -7.49 18.02
C ASP A 605 12.01 -8.14 19.41
N ILE A 606 13.06 -8.34 20.21
CA ILE A 606 12.95 -8.80 21.61
C ILE A 606 13.04 -7.57 22.51
N ASP A 607 12.06 -7.40 23.40
CA ASP A 607 12.08 -6.32 24.40
C ASP A 607 13.31 -6.46 25.31
N PRO A 608 14.29 -5.53 25.24
CA PRO A 608 15.52 -5.64 26.01
C PRO A 608 15.28 -5.48 27.51
N GLU A 609 14.28 -4.70 27.91
CA GLU A 609 13.98 -4.44 29.32
C GLU A 609 13.34 -5.66 29.99
N ALA A 610 12.64 -6.51 29.22
CA ALA A 610 12.04 -7.74 29.73
C ALA A 610 13.05 -8.89 29.89
N PHE A 611 14.13 -8.91 29.11
CA PHE A 611 15.09 -10.02 29.07
C PHE A 611 16.46 -9.72 29.67
N MET A 612 16.87 -8.45 29.73
CA MET A 612 18.12 -8.06 30.38
C MET A 612 17.88 -7.66 31.82
N LYS A 613 18.73 -8.14 32.72
CA LYS A 613 18.76 -7.72 34.12
C LYS A 613 19.14 -6.24 34.20
N SER A 614 18.51 -5.51 35.13
CA SER A 614 18.87 -4.11 35.38
C SER A 614 20.31 -4.01 35.92
N GLU A 615 20.95 -2.85 35.75
CA GLU A 615 22.30 -2.62 36.29
C GLU A 615 22.34 -2.81 37.82
N GLU A 616 21.22 -2.54 38.51
CA GLU A 616 21.07 -2.76 39.94
C GLU A 616 21.03 -4.25 40.31
N GLU A 617 20.29 -5.08 39.56
CA GLU A 617 20.25 -6.53 39.77
C GLU A 617 21.59 -7.20 39.47
N ILE A 618 22.29 -6.76 38.42
CA ILE A 618 23.63 -7.26 38.06
C ILE A 618 24.63 -6.91 39.16
N ASN A 619 24.60 -5.69 39.69
CA ASN A 619 25.49 -5.28 40.77
C ASN A 619 25.21 -6.02 42.08
N ALA A 620 23.93 -6.30 42.39
CA ALA A 620 23.56 -7.12 43.55
C ALA A 620 24.08 -8.55 43.43
N GLU A 621 24.00 -9.16 42.26
CA GLU A 621 24.46 -10.53 42.01
C GLU A 621 26.01 -10.62 41.98
N ILE A 622 26.69 -9.60 41.44
CA ILE A 622 28.16 -9.48 41.50
C ILE A 622 28.64 -9.32 42.94
N GLN A 623 27.96 -8.51 43.75
CA GLN A 623 28.28 -8.36 45.18
C GLN A 623 28.02 -9.65 45.95
N GLN A 624 26.93 -10.36 45.67
CA GLN A 624 26.66 -11.68 46.26
C GLN A 624 27.70 -12.72 45.85
N ALA A 625 28.12 -12.73 44.58
CA ALA A 625 29.16 -13.64 44.08
C ALA A 625 30.53 -13.31 44.70
N GLN A 626 30.90 -12.04 44.83
CA GLN A 626 32.12 -11.62 45.53
C GLN A 626 32.10 -12.00 47.01
N GLN A 627 30.96 -11.84 47.69
CA GLN A 627 30.81 -12.30 49.08
C GLN A 627 30.90 -13.82 49.21
N GLN A 628 30.33 -14.58 48.27
CA GLN A 628 30.46 -16.04 48.23
C GLN A 628 31.91 -16.47 47.97
N GLN A 629 32.63 -15.78 47.08
CA GLN A 629 34.02 -16.10 46.77
C GLN A 629 34.96 -15.75 47.93
N GLN A 630 34.71 -14.66 48.66
CA GLN A 630 35.41 -14.36 49.91
C GLN A 630 35.11 -15.38 51.01
N MET A 631 33.87 -15.88 51.11
CA MET A 631 33.52 -16.96 52.04
C MET A 631 34.18 -18.30 51.68
N LEU A 632 34.30 -18.64 50.40
CA LEU A 632 35.01 -19.85 49.96
C LEU A 632 36.53 -19.76 50.20
N LEU A 633 37.13 -18.59 49.98
CA LEU A 633 38.54 -18.35 50.29
C LEU A 633 38.82 -18.43 51.79
N ALA A 634 37.90 -17.93 52.63
CA ALA A 634 37.98 -18.07 54.09
C ALA A 634 37.79 -19.53 54.58
N ALA A 635 37.00 -20.34 53.89
CA ALA A 635 36.80 -21.76 54.22
C ALA A 635 38.00 -22.65 53.81
N SER A 636 38.80 -22.24 52.81
CA SER A 636 39.96 -23.01 52.33
C SER A 636 41.23 -22.90 53.18
N GLN A 637 41.30 -21.95 54.14
CA GLN A 637 42.44 -21.77 55.05
C GLN A 637 42.25 -22.41 56.44
N GLY A 638 41.13 -23.09 56.69
CA GLY A 638 40.77 -23.60 58.00
C GLY A 638 40.48 -25.09 58.05
N ASP A 639 41.36 -25.95 57.53
CA ASP A 639 41.26 -27.38 57.83
C ASP A 639 42.63 -28.08 57.90
N GLN A 640 43.18 -28.18 59.12
CA GLN A 640 44.22 -29.13 59.50
C GLN A 640 43.73 -29.87 60.78
N PRO A 641 43.63 -31.21 60.77
CA PRO A 641 42.81 -31.95 61.73
C PRO A 641 43.59 -32.41 62.97
N PRO A 642 42.92 -32.57 64.12
CA PRO A 642 43.35 -33.52 65.15
C PRO A 642 42.35 -34.68 65.32
N ASN A 643 42.89 -35.84 64.98
CA ASN A 643 42.63 -37.23 65.36
C ASN A 643 41.68 -37.59 66.54
N LEU A 644 40.89 -38.64 66.25
CA LEU A 644 40.57 -39.85 67.05
C LEU A 644 39.75 -39.70 68.35
N ASP A 645 38.55 -40.29 68.39
CA ASP A 645 38.34 -41.69 68.82
C ASP A 645 36.86 -42.12 68.70
N ALA A 646 36.66 -43.43 68.69
CA ALA A 646 35.53 -44.25 68.28
C ALA A 646 34.16 -44.03 68.97
N GLY A 647 33.09 -44.41 68.24
CA GLY A 647 31.77 -44.62 68.83
C GLY A 647 30.70 -45.03 67.81
N MET A 648 30.49 -46.34 67.66
CA MET A 648 29.41 -46.97 66.90
C MET A 648 28.00 -46.42 67.23
N GLY A 649 27.07 -46.49 66.26
CA GLY A 649 25.65 -46.66 66.59
C GLY A 649 24.61 -46.12 65.60
N GLY A 650 24.40 -46.84 64.50
CA GLY A 650 23.08 -47.30 64.02
C GLY A 650 21.84 -46.38 63.95
N VAL A 651 21.31 -46.32 62.71
CA VAL A 651 19.91 -46.61 62.32
C VAL A 651 18.79 -45.68 62.83
N ASN A 652 18.19 -44.86 61.95
CA ASN A 652 16.86 -45.17 61.38
C ASN A 652 16.40 -44.17 60.31
N ALA A 653 15.69 -44.73 59.34
CA ALA A 653 15.00 -44.06 58.23
C ALA A 653 13.56 -43.66 58.61
N VAL A 654 12.88 -43.07 57.61
CA VAL A 654 11.41 -42.90 57.43
C VAL A 654 10.91 -41.54 57.97
N MET A 655 10.27 -40.65 57.20
CA MET A 655 9.53 -40.76 55.92
C MET A 655 10.02 -39.82 54.84
#